data_AF-A0A674E0K1-F1
#
_entry.id   AF-A0A674E0K1-F1
#
_cell.length_a   1.000
_cell.length_b   1.000
_cell.length_c   1.000
_cell.angle_alpha   90.00
_cell.angle_beta   90.00
_cell.angle_gamma   90.00
#
_symmetry.space_group_name_H-M   'P 1'
#
loop_
_entity.id
_entity.type
_entity.pdbx_description
1 polymer ?
#
loop_
_entity_poly.entity_id
_entity_poly.type
_entity_poly.pdbx_seq_one_letter_code
_entity_poly.pdbx_strand_id
1 'polypeptide(L)'
;TLCQTQTVLDSCFPGKIFSKPPLILVSMDGFRAGYLKAYGSLLPVISKLRTCGTSTSYMRPVYPTKTFPNHYTIVTGLYPESHGIVDNKMYDVTRNASFSLKVPEKFNAKWYQGEPVWLTAMDNNLKSATFFWPGSDVAVNGILPDFYKTNIPFEERISTIFQWLNLPQGERPDLYTLYMEEPDSAGHRYGPMSSQVIEALLNVDRLLGLLMDGLKQKNLHRCVNLVLLSDHGMEEASCKKAAFVNSYQDNIDDFTVIQGPAARIRPKNLPEDFFSFDYEGLVKNLSCRSPDQPMRPYLKEHLPKRMHFANNMRIEKAHLYMKPGWQAALQPKEVKYCTGGFHGSDNVFKNMQAIFISYGPGLKYKTQVAPFENIEVYNLLCDLLDVPPAPNNGTHGSLNHLLKNPPHRPVYPAELSSDSTCKASGPAPSDHLGCSCSTRTKEAEKTMNRQLIKDNSNSGTKALHLPYGIPRVLQENSEYCVLHHADYINGYSKDTLMPLWVAYTINPLVSLFVPVAEACVRADVRVAPLFSQNCVRYKDNPALSYGLLHPPNLGANGTEAESLLTSNIAPMYPAFKDVWTYFHDVLLVKYSQQLNGVNVMSGPIFDQHYDGHFDTPTVSTAPIPTHFYVILTSCGNSSFSPADCQGPLETTSFTLPHRPDHTETCANGSDFQWVQEWAQFHASRVRDIELLTGLSFYHNRISVEETLQLKTFLQTF
;
A
#
# COMPACT_ATOMS: atom_id res chain seq x y z
N THR A 1 2.27 -26.49 -30.19
CA THR A 1 1.23 -25.46 -29.95
C THR A 1 1.41 -24.99 -28.51
N LEU A 2 1.47 -23.67 -28.21
CA LEU A 2 1.82 -23.16 -26.86
C LEU A 2 0.76 -23.50 -25.78
N CYS A 3 -0.52 -23.56 -26.15
CA CYS A 3 -1.59 -24.08 -25.31
C CYS A 3 -1.73 -25.59 -25.55
N GLN A 4 -1.05 -26.42 -24.76
CA GLN A 4 -1.24 -27.88 -24.73
C GLN A 4 -1.62 -28.33 -23.31
N THR A 5 -2.14 -29.55 -23.17
CA THR A 5 -2.65 -30.09 -21.91
C THR A 5 -1.58 -30.14 -20.81
N GLN A 6 -2.04 -30.04 -19.55
CA GLN A 6 -1.25 -29.89 -18.33
C GLN A 6 -0.07 -30.89 -18.23
N THR A 7 -0.33 -32.16 -18.54
CA THR A 7 0.63 -33.29 -18.48
C THR A 7 1.85 -33.13 -19.39
N VAL A 8 1.77 -32.28 -20.41
CA VAL A 8 2.86 -32.12 -21.38
C VAL A 8 3.80 -30.97 -20.94
N LEU A 9 3.32 -29.97 -20.19
CA LEU A 9 4.10 -28.80 -19.74
C LEU A 9 5.15 -29.14 -18.68
N ASP A 10 5.05 -30.29 -18.02
CA ASP A 10 5.97 -30.72 -16.96
C ASP A 10 7.28 -31.33 -17.49
N SER A 11 7.43 -31.39 -18.82
CA SER A 11 8.67 -31.80 -19.49
C SER A 11 9.48 -30.58 -19.94
N CYS A 12 10.28 -29.99 -19.05
CA CYS A 12 11.61 -29.61 -19.50
C CYS A 12 12.25 -30.95 -19.88
N PHE A 13 12.50 -31.24 -21.16
CA PHE A 13 13.01 -32.55 -21.61
C PHE A 13 14.07 -33.05 -20.61
N PRO A 14 13.73 -34.01 -19.71
CA PRO A 14 14.47 -34.13 -18.47
C PRO A 14 15.84 -34.74 -18.76
N GLY A 15 16.90 -34.06 -18.33
CA GLY A 15 18.18 -34.72 -18.05
C GLY A 15 19.37 -34.45 -18.97
N LYS A 16 19.37 -33.47 -19.89
CA LYS A 16 20.61 -33.16 -20.66
C LYS A 16 21.10 -31.71 -20.66
N ILE A 17 20.28 -30.69 -20.31
CA ILE A 17 20.66 -29.29 -20.60
C ILE A 17 20.46 -28.30 -19.44
N PHE A 18 19.40 -28.43 -18.62
CA PHE A 18 19.16 -27.59 -17.44
C PHE A 18 18.75 -28.46 -16.24
N SER A 19 19.33 -28.20 -15.06
CA SER A 19 18.95 -28.87 -13.79
C SER A 19 17.73 -28.21 -13.13
N LYS A 20 17.56 -26.90 -13.31
CA LYS A 20 16.37 -26.13 -12.93
C LYS A 20 15.89 -25.26 -14.11
N PRO A 21 14.58 -24.97 -14.21
CA PRO A 21 14.04 -23.99 -15.15
C PRO A 21 14.75 -22.62 -15.08
N PRO A 22 15.35 -22.10 -16.16
CA PRO A 22 15.84 -20.72 -16.17
C PRO A 22 14.66 -19.73 -16.16
N LEU A 23 14.89 -18.54 -15.62
CA LEU A 23 13.93 -17.45 -15.51
C LEU A 23 14.27 -16.32 -16.47
N ILE A 24 13.34 -15.93 -17.33
CA ILE A 24 13.45 -14.75 -18.20
C ILE A 24 12.42 -13.71 -17.75
N LEU A 25 12.91 -12.56 -17.28
CA LEU A 25 12.14 -11.39 -16.92
C LEU A 25 12.16 -10.38 -18.07
N VAL A 26 11.01 -10.15 -18.69
CA VAL A 26 10.83 -9.22 -19.82
C VAL A 26 10.02 -8.02 -19.37
N SER A 27 10.57 -6.81 -19.55
CA SER A 27 9.86 -5.55 -19.34
C SER A 27 9.59 -4.85 -20.67
N MET A 28 8.35 -4.40 -20.86
CA MET A 28 7.94 -3.49 -21.94
C MET A 28 7.53 -2.16 -21.31
N ASP A 29 8.43 -1.17 -21.34
CA ASP A 29 8.30 0.12 -20.66
C ASP A 29 7.00 0.83 -21.06
N GLY A 30 6.25 1.35 -20.08
CA GLY A 30 5.02 2.10 -20.32
C GLY A 30 3.87 1.30 -20.94
N PHE A 31 3.96 -0.05 -20.98
CA PHE A 31 2.85 -0.89 -21.45
C PHE A 31 1.70 -0.85 -20.44
N ARG A 32 0.79 0.10 -20.65
CA ARG A 32 -0.45 0.26 -19.88
C ARG A 32 -1.36 -0.97 -20.01
N ALA A 33 -1.91 -1.45 -18.90
CA ALA A 33 -2.87 -2.57 -18.87
C ALA A 33 -4.06 -2.39 -19.82
N GLY A 34 -4.52 -1.15 -19.98
CA GLY A 34 -5.58 -0.75 -20.92
C GLY A 34 -5.30 -1.12 -22.38
N TYR A 35 -4.05 -1.23 -22.81
CA TYR A 35 -3.70 -1.63 -24.18
C TYR A 35 -4.09 -3.07 -24.49
N LEU A 36 -3.96 -4.00 -23.53
CA LEU A 36 -4.44 -5.37 -23.73
C LEU A 36 -5.95 -5.45 -23.85
N LYS A 37 -6.69 -4.55 -23.19
CA LYS A 37 -8.14 -4.46 -23.31
C LYS A 37 -8.55 -3.87 -24.67
N ALA A 38 -7.84 -2.85 -25.14
CA ALA A 38 -8.17 -2.14 -26.37
C ALA A 38 -7.70 -2.88 -27.65
N TYR A 39 -6.49 -3.45 -27.61
CA TYR A 39 -5.76 -3.92 -28.79
C TYR A 39 -5.32 -5.38 -28.70
N GLY A 40 -5.73 -6.13 -27.66
CA GLY A 40 -5.29 -7.52 -27.47
C GLY A 40 -5.53 -8.43 -28.70
N SER A 41 -6.58 -8.21 -29.48
CA SER A 41 -6.84 -8.96 -30.72
C SER A 41 -5.79 -8.75 -31.81
N LEU A 42 -5.05 -7.63 -31.76
CA LEU A 42 -3.95 -7.31 -32.67
C LEU A 42 -2.59 -7.85 -32.19
N LEU A 43 -2.52 -8.34 -30.94
CA LEU A 43 -1.29 -8.79 -30.27
C LEU A 43 -1.33 -10.31 -30.06
N PRO A 44 -1.20 -11.12 -31.13
CA PRO A 44 -1.44 -12.56 -31.06
C PRO A 44 -0.48 -13.30 -30.13
N VAL A 45 0.77 -12.85 -29.98
CA VAL A 45 1.75 -13.54 -29.11
C VAL A 45 1.44 -13.26 -27.64
N ILE A 46 1.30 -11.99 -27.28
CA ILE A 46 1.01 -11.54 -25.91
C ILE A 46 -0.35 -12.07 -25.47
N SER A 47 -1.38 -11.99 -26.32
CA SER A 47 -2.71 -12.55 -26.02
C SER A 47 -2.66 -14.06 -25.82
N LYS A 48 -1.85 -14.78 -26.60
CA LYS A 48 -1.67 -16.22 -26.41
C LYS A 48 -0.95 -16.54 -25.10
N LEU A 49 0.08 -15.80 -24.73
CA LEU A 49 0.73 -15.96 -23.42
C LEU A 49 -0.24 -15.66 -22.28
N ARG A 50 -1.07 -14.62 -22.41
CA ARG A 50 -2.13 -14.30 -21.45
C ARG A 50 -3.16 -15.43 -21.33
N THR A 51 -3.60 -16.00 -22.46
CA THR A 51 -4.58 -17.09 -22.47
C THR A 51 -3.99 -18.39 -21.93
N CYS A 52 -2.75 -18.74 -22.29
CA CYS A 52 -2.14 -20.01 -21.90
C CYS A 52 -1.48 -19.95 -20.51
N GLY A 53 -0.96 -18.79 -20.09
CA GLY A 53 -0.20 -18.62 -18.86
C GLY A 53 -1.04 -18.26 -17.64
N THR A 54 -0.39 -17.63 -16.67
CA THR A 54 -1.02 -16.95 -15.53
C THR A 54 -0.92 -15.44 -15.71
N SER A 55 -2.04 -14.73 -15.61
CA SER A 55 -2.09 -13.27 -15.80
C SER A 55 -3.01 -12.60 -14.80
N THR A 56 -2.84 -11.30 -14.62
CA THR A 56 -3.78 -10.46 -13.87
C THR A 56 -4.42 -9.44 -14.80
N SER A 57 -5.56 -8.86 -14.39
CA SER A 57 -6.18 -7.76 -15.14
C SER A 57 -5.28 -6.53 -15.17
N TYR A 58 -4.49 -6.33 -14.11
CA TYR A 58 -3.40 -5.37 -14.05
C TYR A 58 -2.47 -5.63 -12.85
N MET A 59 -1.23 -5.19 -12.96
CA MET A 59 -0.28 -5.09 -11.85
C MET A 59 -0.20 -3.62 -11.43
N ARG A 60 -0.24 -3.35 -10.12
CA ARG A 60 -0.14 -2.00 -9.59
C ARG A 60 1.34 -1.60 -9.44
N PRO A 61 1.78 -0.50 -10.05
CA PRO A 61 3.12 0.04 -9.82
C PRO A 61 3.26 0.69 -8.42
N VAL A 62 4.49 1.02 -8.02
CA VAL A 62 4.74 1.93 -6.88
C VAL A 62 4.63 3.39 -7.31
N TYR A 63 4.41 4.26 -6.33
CA TYR A 63 4.42 5.71 -6.51
C TYR A 63 5.84 6.28 -6.32
N PRO A 64 6.30 7.23 -7.16
CA PRO A 64 5.68 7.69 -8.40
C PRO A 64 5.80 6.65 -9.51
N THR A 65 4.82 6.64 -10.42
CA THR A 65 4.75 5.68 -11.53
C THR A 65 5.74 6.00 -12.66
N LYS A 66 7.04 5.92 -12.34
CA LYS A 66 8.19 6.26 -13.18
C LYS A 66 9.10 5.05 -13.39
N THR A 67 9.85 5.08 -14.49
CA THR A 67 10.70 3.99 -14.96
C THR A 67 11.70 3.47 -13.93
N PHE A 68 12.62 4.30 -13.46
CA PHE A 68 13.69 3.83 -12.56
C PHE A 68 13.17 3.36 -11.20
N PRO A 69 12.25 4.08 -10.53
CA PRO A 69 11.64 3.59 -9.29
C PRO A 69 10.98 2.22 -9.47
N ASN A 70 10.12 2.07 -10.47
CA ASN A 70 9.33 0.84 -10.62
C ASN A 70 10.15 -0.36 -11.09
N HIS A 71 11.07 -0.18 -12.04
CA HIS A 71 11.96 -1.27 -12.45
C HIS A 71 12.86 -1.73 -11.30
N TYR A 72 13.36 -0.81 -10.48
CA TYR A 72 14.22 -1.16 -9.35
C TYR A 72 13.41 -1.79 -8.21
N THR A 73 12.17 -1.35 -7.97
CA THR A 73 11.21 -2.04 -7.10
C THR A 73 10.97 -3.48 -7.54
N ILE A 74 10.69 -3.74 -8.82
CA ILE A 74 10.39 -5.09 -9.33
C ILE A 74 11.51 -6.09 -8.99
N VAL A 75 12.77 -5.65 -9.02
CA VAL A 75 13.93 -6.52 -8.78
C VAL A 75 14.46 -6.49 -7.36
N THR A 76 13.90 -5.67 -6.46
CA THR A 76 14.32 -5.60 -5.04
C THR A 76 13.18 -5.91 -4.07
N GLY A 77 11.93 -5.82 -4.52
CA GLY A 77 10.73 -5.90 -3.68
C GLY A 77 10.58 -4.72 -2.72
N LEU A 78 11.35 -3.65 -2.89
CA LEU A 78 11.39 -2.50 -2.00
C LEU A 78 10.57 -1.33 -2.55
N TYR A 79 10.00 -0.53 -1.66
CA TYR A 79 9.47 0.79 -2.00
C TYR A 79 10.59 1.77 -2.38
N PRO A 80 10.29 2.81 -3.19
CA PRO A 80 11.28 3.82 -3.58
C PRO A 80 11.96 4.53 -2.42
N GLU A 81 11.25 4.76 -1.32
CA GLU A 81 11.84 5.34 -0.13
C GLU A 81 12.91 4.44 0.53
N SER A 82 12.78 3.12 0.41
CA SER A 82 13.71 2.13 0.98
C SER A 82 14.91 1.86 0.08
N HIS A 83 14.68 1.68 -1.24
CA HIS A 83 15.79 1.41 -2.19
C HIS A 83 16.46 2.69 -2.73
N GLY A 84 15.90 3.86 -2.39
CA GLY A 84 16.42 5.21 -2.60
C GLY A 84 16.48 5.72 -4.04
N ILE A 85 15.90 5.01 -5.00
CA ILE A 85 15.68 5.47 -6.37
C ILE A 85 14.25 6.02 -6.44
N VAL A 86 14.07 7.25 -5.97
CA VAL A 86 12.74 7.85 -5.74
C VAL A 86 12.14 8.50 -7.00
N ASP A 87 12.96 8.78 -8.01
CA ASP A 87 12.55 9.28 -9.33
C ASP A 87 13.69 9.13 -10.36
N ASN A 88 13.39 9.40 -11.63
CA ASN A 88 14.36 9.52 -12.72
C ASN A 88 15.28 10.76 -12.59
N LYS A 89 14.94 11.70 -11.69
CA LYS A 89 15.71 12.90 -11.33
C LYS A 89 15.61 13.16 -9.83
N MET A 90 16.73 13.14 -9.12
CA MET A 90 16.76 13.29 -7.65
C MET A 90 17.97 14.11 -7.22
N TYR A 91 17.92 14.62 -5.99
CA TYR A 91 19.05 15.26 -5.33
C TYR A 91 19.24 14.61 -3.95
N ASP A 92 20.50 14.39 -3.56
CA ASP A 92 20.85 13.90 -2.24
C ASP A 92 21.66 14.99 -1.53
N VAL A 93 21.03 15.63 -0.54
CA VAL A 93 21.62 16.73 0.23
C VAL A 93 22.86 16.28 1.00
N THR A 94 22.89 15.04 1.48
CA THR A 94 24.01 14.51 2.29
C THR A 94 25.28 14.33 1.45
N ARG A 95 25.11 14.20 0.13
CA ARG A 95 26.18 14.00 -0.84
C ARG A 95 26.40 15.20 -1.75
N ASN A 96 25.55 16.22 -1.64
CA ASN A 96 25.45 17.34 -2.56
C ASN A 96 25.54 16.91 -4.03
N ALA A 97 24.75 15.90 -4.42
CA ALA A 97 24.82 15.29 -5.74
C ALA A 97 23.45 15.22 -6.40
N SER A 98 23.41 15.34 -7.73
CA SER A 98 22.19 15.25 -8.53
C SER A 98 22.22 14.01 -9.41
N PHE A 99 21.18 13.19 -9.31
CA PHE A 99 20.98 12.00 -10.13
C PHE A 99 20.10 12.35 -11.34
N SER A 100 20.48 11.87 -12.53
CA SER A 100 19.61 11.84 -13.70
C SER A 100 20.07 10.75 -14.66
N LEU A 101 19.15 10.23 -15.49
CA LEU A 101 19.42 9.14 -16.42
C LEU A 101 20.51 9.46 -17.48
N LYS A 102 20.80 10.74 -17.69
CA LYS A 102 21.73 11.23 -18.73
C LYS A 102 23.06 11.76 -18.18
N VAL A 103 23.34 11.59 -16.88
CA VAL A 103 24.58 12.05 -16.26
C VAL A 103 25.38 10.88 -15.68
N PRO A 104 26.72 10.99 -15.56
CA PRO A 104 27.57 9.93 -15.02
C PRO A 104 27.17 9.47 -13.61
N GLU A 105 26.54 10.35 -12.84
CA GLU A 105 26.07 10.07 -11.48
C GLU A 105 25.08 8.89 -11.41
N LYS A 106 24.42 8.55 -12.53
CA LYS A 106 23.62 7.32 -12.68
C LYS A 106 24.41 6.05 -12.35
N PHE A 107 25.71 6.02 -12.60
CA PHE A 107 26.55 4.83 -12.37
C PHE A 107 27.13 4.74 -10.96
N ASN A 108 26.82 5.70 -10.10
CA ASN A 108 27.31 5.70 -8.74
C ASN A 108 26.46 4.78 -7.86
N ALA A 109 27.02 3.67 -7.42
CA ALA A 109 26.33 2.64 -6.62
C ALA A 109 25.69 3.18 -5.33
N LYS A 110 26.18 4.31 -4.78
CA LYS A 110 25.60 4.94 -3.58
C LYS A 110 24.16 5.43 -3.76
N TRP A 111 23.62 5.49 -4.98
CA TRP A 111 22.20 5.78 -5.22
C TRP A 111 21.30 4.56 -5.06
N TYR A 112 21.86 3.37 -5.12
CA TYR A 112 21.14 2.11 -5.21
C TYR A 112 21.25 1.37 -3.88
N GLN A 113 20.13 1.24 -3.16
CA GLN A 113 20.06 0.49 -1.91
C GLN A 113 19.36 -0.87 -2.15
N GLY A 114 19.35 -1.74 -1.14
CA GLY A 114 18.76 -3.06 -1.24
C GLY A 114 19.56 -4.04 -2.11
N GLU A 115 18.95 -5.18 -2.41
CA GLU A 115 19.59 -6.28 -3.13
C GLU A 115 18.76 -6.66 -4.36
N PRO A 116 19.20 -6.30 -5.57
CA PRO A 116 18.53 -6.74 -6.78
C PRO A 116 18.60 -8.26 -6.95
N VAL A 117 17.56 -8.86 -7.54
CA VAL A 117 17.41 -10.31 -7.71
C VAL A 117 18.58 -10.99 -8.43
N TRP A 118 19.32 -10.27 -9.28
CA TRP A 118 20.54 -10.81 -9.88
C TRP A 118 21.66 -11.02 -8.87
N LEU A 119 21.79 -10.14 -7.86
CA LEU A 119 22.73 -10.35 -6.76
C LEU A 119 22.24 -11.47 -5.84
N THR A 120 20.95 -11.51 -5.49
CA THR A 120 20.35 -12.61 -4.71
C THR A 120 20.59 -13.97 -5.36
N ALA A 121 20.44 -14.06 -6.68
CA ALA A 121 20.74 -15.27 -7.44
C ALA A 121 22.24 -15.64 -7.33
N MET A 122 23.14 -14.67 -7.51
CA MET A 122 24.59 -14.86 -7.45
C MET A 122 25.07 -15.30 -6.07
N ASP A 123 24.54 -14.69 -5.00
CA ASP A 123 24.85 -15.06 -3.61
C ASP A 123 24.39 -16.50 -3.28
N ASN A 124 23.45 -17.03 -4.07
CA ASN A 124 22.97 -18.42 -3.99
C ASN A 124 23.55 -19.33 -5.08
N ASN A 125 24.73 -18.99 -5.62
CA ASN A 125 25.49 -19.77 -6.60
C ASN A 125 24.78 -19.98 -7.96
N LEU A 126 23.86 -19.08 -8.32
CA LEU A 126 23.27 -19.02 -9.65
C LEU A 126 23.96 -17.93 -10.49
N LYS A 127 23.85 -18.03 -11.81
CA LYS A 127 24.41 -17.01 -12.71
C LYS A 127 23.33 -16.07 -13.23
N SER A 128 23.68 -14.79 -13.42
CA SER A 128 22.75 -13.78 -13.89
C SER A 128 23.22 -13.09 -15.17
N ALA A 129 22.28 -12.84 -16.10
CA ALA A 129 22.56 -12.10 -17.32
C ALA A 129 21.50 -11.04 -17.58
N THR A 130 21.94 -9.78 -17.68
CA THR A 130 21.03 -8.65 -17.83
C THR A 130 21.21 -7.99 -19.19
N PHE A 131 20.14 -8.03 -20.00
CA PHE A 131 20.06 -7.22 -21.21
C PHE A 131 19.25 -5.97 -20.92
N PHE A 132 19.95 -5.01 -20.32
CA PHE A 132 19.47 -3.75 -19.80
C PHE A 132 18.38 -3.92 -18.72
N TRP A 133 18.65 -3.41 -17.53
CA TRP A 133 17.66 -3.13 -16.51
C TRP A 133 18.16 -1.95 -15.68
N PRO A 134 17.31 -1.02 -15.20
CA PRO A 134 17.74 0.02 -14.28
C PRO A 134 18.51 -0.56 -13.08
N GLY A 135 19.79 -0.19 -12.94
CA GLY A 135 20.69 -0.68 -11.89
C GLY A 135 21.60 -1.85 -12.29
N SER A 136 21.34 -2.53 -13.42
CA SER A 136 22.15 -3.69 -13.83
C SER A 136 23.51 -3.32 -14.44
N ASP A 137 23.69 -2.07 -14.83
CA ASP A 137 24.95 -1.47 -15.28
C ASP A 137 25.66 -0.69 -14.16
N VAL A 138 25.29 -0.95 -12.91
CA VAL A 138 25.85 -0.33 -11.71
C VAL A 138 26.35 -1.42 -10.76
N ALA A 139 27.55 -1.24 -10.21
CA ALA A 139 28.13 -2.16 -9.24
C ALA A 139 27.47 -2.02 -7.85
N VAL A 140 26.20 -2.41 -7.74
CA VAL A 140 25.44 -2.40 -6.47
C VAL A 140 26.11 -3.36 -5.49
N ASN A 141 26.34 -2.92 -4.25
CA ASN A 141 27.16 -3.63 -3.26
C ASN A 141 28.56 -4.02 -3.78
N GLY A 142 29.09 -3.28 -4.76
CA GLY A 142 30.39 -3.54 -5.39
C GLY A 142 30.38 -4.64 -6.46
N ILE A 143 29.21 -5.17 -6.84
CA ILE A 143 29.08 -6.34 -7.72
C ILE A 143 28.20 -6.01 -8.94
N LEU A 144 28.63 -6.45 -10.11
CA LEU A 144 27.85 -6.42 -11.35
C LEU A 144 27.28 -7.83 -11.64
N PRO A 145 26.18 -7.94 -12.41
CA PRO A 145 25.72 -9.23 -12.93
C PRO A 145 26.85 -9.99 -13.68
N ASP A 146 26.84 -11.32 -13.70
CA ASP A 146 27.86 -12.13 -14.42
C ASP A 146 27.97 -11.69 -15.89
N PHE A 147 26.83 -11.38 -16.50
CA PHE A 147 26.76 -10.78 -17.84
C PHE A 147 25.85 -9.56 -17.81
N TYR A 148 26.30 -8.46 -18.42
CA TYR A 148 25.44 -7.30 -18.62
C TYR A 148 25.73 -6.63 -19.98
N LYS A 149 24.68 -6.18 -20.65
CA LYS A 149 24.77 -5.37 -21.89
C LYS A 149 23.70 -4.28 -21.90
N THR A 150 24.00 -3.16 -22.56
CA THR A 150 23.09 -2.01 -22.75
C THR A 150 23.20 -1.46 -24.18
N ASN A 151 22.24 -0.62 -24.60
CA ASN A 151 22.29 0.19 -25.84
C ASN A 151 22.44 -0.58 -27.16
N ILE A 152 21.62 -1.62 -27.39
CA ILE A 152 21.66 -2.46 -28.61
C ILE A 152 20.24 -2.60 -29.20
N PRO A 153 20.05 -2.76 -30.53
CA PRO A 153 18.73 -3.01 -31.14
C PRO A 153 18.04 -4.29 -30.66
N PHE A 154 16.71 -4.32 -30.63
CA PHE A 154 15.92 -5.40 -30.02
C PHE A 154 16.22 -6.81 -30.53
N GLU A 155 16.32 -6.99 -31.85
CA GLU A 155 16.62 -8.28 -32.47
C GLU A 155 17.96 -8.85 -31.99
N GLU A 156 18.95 -7.99 -31.78
CA GLU A 156 20.27 -8.36 -31.27
C GLU A 156 20.24 -8.63 -29.75
N ARG A 157 19.30 -8.02 -29.02
CA ARG A 157 19.04 -8.39 -27.62
C ARG A 157 18.57 -9.84 -27.52
N ILE A 158 17.60 -10.22 -28.34
CA ILE A 158 17.04 -11.58 -28.39
C ILE A 158 18.11 -12.59 -28.82
N SER A 159 18.91 -12.27 -29.85
CA SER A 159 19.98 -13.16 -30.29
C SER A 159 21.03 -13.38 -29.19
N THR A 160 21.37 -12.35 -28.42
CA THR A 160 22.29 -12.43 -27.27
C THR A 160 21.72 -13.32 -26.16
N ILE A 161 20.43 -13.20 -25.83
CA ILE A 161 19.78 -14.11 -24.86
C ILE A 161 19.95 -15.57 -25.29
N PHE A 162 19.78 -15.87 -26.59
CA PHE A 162 20.02 -17.22 -27.09
C PHE A 162 21.49 -17.65 -27.12
N GLN A 163 22.44 -16.72 -27.27
CA GLN A 163 23.86 -17.02 -27.12
C GLN A 163 24.14 -17.45 -25.68
N TRP A 164 23.67 -16.69 -24.70
CA TRP A 164 23.81 -17.02 -23.29
C TRP A 164 23.11 -18.33 -22.91
N LEU A 165 21.89 -18.59 -23.39
CA LEU A 165 21.19 -19.86 -23.18
C LEU A 165 21.89 -21.08 -23.78
N ASN A 166 22.84 -20.90 -24.71
CA ASN A 166 23.62 -22.00 -25.30
C ASN A 166 24.97 -22.22 -24.60
N LEU A 167 25.36 -21.38 -23.64
CA LEU A 167 26.63 -21.54 -22.90
C LEU A 167 26.70 -22.91 -22.21
N PRO A 168 27.90 -23.47 -21.94
CA PRO A 168 28.02 -24.71 -21.18
C PRO A 168 27.35 -24.64 -19.80
N GLN A 169 26.94 -25.79 -19.26
CA GLN A 169 26.48 -25.88 -17.88
C GLN A 169 27.58 -25.36 -16.93
N GLY A 170 27.22 -24.53 -15.95
CA GLY A 170 28.16 -23.87 -15.03
C GLY A 170 28.62 -22.48 -15.48
N GLU A 171 28.61 -22.19 -16.79
CA GLU A 171 28.82 -20.83 -17.33
C GLU A 171 27.50 -20.13 -17.67
N ARG A 172 26.47 -20.93 -17.96
CA ARG A 172 25.16 -20.46 -18.37
C ARG A 172 24.39 -19.78 -17.23
N PRO A 173 23.79 -18.60 -17.48
CA PRO A 173 22.88 -17.94 -16.53
C PRO A 173 21.61 -18.74 -16.22
N ASP A 174 21.10 -18.55 -15.01
CA ASP A 174 19.80 -19.05 -14.54
C ASP A 174 18.74 -17.94 -14.58
N LEU A 175 19.16 -16.69 -14.39
CA LEU A 175 18.33 -15.49 -14.49
C LEU A 175 18.72 -14.66 -15.71
N TYR A 176 17.71 -14.23 -16.46
CA TYR A 176 17.83 -13.34 -17.61
C TYR A 176 16.90 -12.14 -17.45
N THR A 177 17.38 -10.93 -17.70
CA THR A 177 16.51 -9.75 -17.89
C THR A 177 16.56 -9.25 -19.32
N LEU A 178 15.42 -8.77 -19.82
CA LEU A 178 15.28 -8.14 -21.12
C LEU A 178 14.35 -6.94 -21.01
N TYR A 179 14.89 -5.75 -21.24
CA TYR A 179 14.11 -4.51 -21.25
C TYR A 179 13.81 -4.05 -22.68
N MET A 180 12.64 -3.45 -22.88
CA MET A 180 12.24 -2.75 -24.11
C MET A 180 11.68 -1.37 -23.81
N GLU A 181 12.19 -0.35 -24.50
CA GLU A 181 11.80 1.06 -24.37
C GLU A 181 10.39 1.39 -24.92
N GLU A 182 9.78 0.47 -25.65
CA GLU A 182 8.45 0.63 -26.23
C GLU A 182 7.42 -0.20 -25.43
N PRO A 183 6.16 0.25 -25.32
CA PRO A 183 5.54 1.39 -26.03
C PRO A 183 5.69 2.78 -25.35
N ASP A 184 6.44 2.93 -24.26
CA ASP A 184 6.62 4.21 -23.54
C ASP A 184 7.06 5.34 -24.47
N SER A 185 8.09 5.08 -25.28
CA SER A 185 8.67 6.05 -26.21
C SER A 185 7.65 6.57 -27.24
N ALA A 186 6.82 5.69 -27.82
CA ALA A 186 5.72 6.09 -28.69
C ALA A 186 4.61 6.81 -27.91
N GLY A 187 4.27 6.33 -26.71
CA GLY A 187 3.27 6.92 -25.82
C GLY A 187 3.59 8.36 -25.46
N HIS A 188 4.83 8.63 -25.07
CA HIS A 188 5.32 9.98 -24.80
C HIS A 188 5.22 10.93 -26.00
N ARG A 189 5.60 10.46 -27.18
CA ARG A 189 5.67 11.30 -28.39
C ARG A 189 4.30 11.59 -29.00
N TYR A 190 3.41 10.60 -29.02
CA TYR A 190 2.19 10.64 -29.83
C TYR A 190 0.90 10.51 -29.01
N GLY A 191 1.01 10.14 -27.73
CA GLY A 191 -0.14 9.93 -26.84
C GLY A 191 -0.58 8.47 -26.82
N PRO A 192 -1.14 7.99 -25.68
CA PRO A 192 -1.45 6.58 -25.47
C PRO A 192 -2.41 5.94 -26.47
N MET A 193 -3.28 6.71 -27.13
CA MET A 193 -4.30 6.18 -28.06
C MET A 193 -3.97 6.43 -29.54
N SER A 194 -2.71 6.71 -29.86
CA SER A 194 -2.23 7.03 -31.21
C SER A 194 -1.98 5.79 -32.08
N SER A 195 -1.95 5.96 -33.40
CA SER A 195 -1.57 4.88 -34.33
C SER A 195 -0.12 4.43 -34.13
N GLN A 196 0.77 5.34 -33.73
CA GLN A 196 2.17 5.04 -33.45
C GLN A 196 2.33 4.13 -32.23
N VAL A 197 1.48 4.28 -31.20
CA VAL A 197 1.45 3.32 -30.08
C VAL A 197 0.98 1.95 -30.57
N ILE A 198 -0.01 1.87 -31.45
CA ILE A 198 -0.45 0.59 -32.03
C ILE A 198 0.70 -0.07 -32.82
N GLU A 199 1.43 0.69 -33.63
CA GLU A 199 2.61 0.19 -34.35
C GLU A 199 3.71 -0.30 -33.39
N ALA A 200 3.98 0.44 -32.32
CA ALA A 200 4.93 0.04 -31.28
C ALA A 200 4.50 -1.25 -30.59
N LEU A 201 3.22 -1.37 -30.23
CA LEU A 201 2.62 -2.58 -29.64
C LEU A 201 2.75 -3.80 -30.56
N LEU A 202 2.43 -3.64 -31.85
CA LEU A 202 2.61 -4.69 -32.86
C LEU A 202 4.08 -5.12 -32.98
N ASN A 203 5.01 -4.16 -32.90
CA ASN A 203 6.44 -4.46 -32.97
C ASN A 203 6.92 -5.24 -31.73
N VAL A 204 6.54 -4.84 -30.51
CA VAL A 204 6.94 -5.58 -29.30
C VAL A 204 6.28 -6.96 -29.20
N ASP A 205 5.05 -7.13 -29.71
CA ASP A 205 4.42 -8.46 -29.86
C ASP A 205 5.21 -9.35 -30.83
N ARG A 206 5.60 -8.81 -31.99
CA ARG A 206 6.44 -9.51 -32.97
C ARG A 206 7.80 -9.91 -32.37
N LEU A 207 8.46 -9.01 -31.65
CA LEU A 207 9.74 -9.27 -30.99
C LEU A 207 9.62 -10.36 -29.92
N LEU A 208 8.56 -10.32 -29.10
CA LEU A 208 8.26 -11.40 -28.17
C LEU A 208 7.99 -12.72 -28.91
N GLY A 209 7.36 -12.66 -30.08
CA GLY A 209 7.19 -13.80 -30.99
C GLY A 209 8.52 -14.44 -31.38
N LEU A 210 9.53 -13.65 -31.76
CA LEU A 210 10.87 -14.14 -32.08
C LEU A 210 11.52 -14.86 -30.89
N LEU A 211 11.37 -14.32 -29.67
CA LEU A 211 11.84 -14.98 -28.46
C LEU A 211 11.12 -16.33 -28.26
N MET A 212 9.79 -16.36 -28.34
CA MET A 212 9.03 -17.60 -28.12
C MET A 212 9.29 -18.66 -29.19
N ASP A 213 9.46 -18.25 -30.45
CA ASP A 213 9.79 -19.15 -31.56
C ASP A 213 11.21 -19.70 -31.43
N GLY A 214 12.20 -18.87 -31.06
CA GLY A 214 13.57 -19.34 -30.81
C GLY A 214 13.64 -20.29 -29.62
N LEU A 215 12.91 -20.01 -28.54
CA LEU A 215 12.76 -20.93 -27.39
C LEU A 215 12.14 -22.26 -27.84
N LYS A 216 11.18 -22.22 -28.75
CA LYS A 216 10.54 -23.43 -29.29
C LYS A 216 11.50 -24.23 -30.17
N GLN A 217 12.24 -23.58 -31.06
CA GLN A 217 13.26 -24.22 -31.91
C GLN A 217 14.35 -24.92 -31.10
N LYS A 218 14.70 -24.36 -29.94
CA LYS A 218 15.66 -24.94 -28.99
C LYS A 218 15.05 -25.93 -28.00
N ASN A 219 13.75 -26.25 -28.11
CA ASN A 219 13.00 -27.08 -27.17
C ASN A 219 12.98 -26.55 -25.71
N LEU A 220 13.19 -25.24 -25.51
CA LEU A 220 13.20 -24.56 -24.22
C LEU A 220 11.88 -23.88 -23.85
N HIS A 221 10.96 -23.72 -24.80
CA HIS A 221 9.65 -23.09 -24.57
C HIS A 221 8.77 -23.73 -23.49
N ARG A 222 9.12 -24.93 -22.98
CA ARG A 222 8.43 -25.62 -21.87
C ARG A 222 9.31 -25.75 -20.63
N CYS A 223 10.56 -25.30 -20.72
CA CYS A 223 11.55 -25.37 -19.66
C CYS A 223 11.74 -24.02 -18.98
N VAL A 224 11.64 -22.92 -19.72
CA VAL A 224 11.83 -21.57 -19.20
C VAL A 224 10.59 -21.10 -18.44
N ASN A 225 10.80 -20.46 -17.29
CA ASN A 225 9.84 -19.58 -16.67
C ASN A 225 9.98 -18.17 -17.29
N LEU A 226 8.94 -17.68 -17.94
CA LEU A 226 8.87 -16.34 -18.53
C LEU A 226 7.96 -15.47 -17.68
N VAL A 227 8.43 -14.30 -17.26
CA VAL A 227 7.62 -13.25 -16.65
C VAL A 227 7.68 -12.03 -17.57
N LEU A 228 6.55 -11.67 -18.16
CA LEU A 228 6.36 -10.47 -18.97
C LEU A 228 5.59 -9.43 -18.15
N LEU A 229 6.13 -8.23 -18.01
CA LEU A 229 5.49 -7.15 -17.27
C LEU A 229 5.82 -5.78 -17.86
N SER A 230 5.27 -4.75 -17.24
CA SER A 230 5.70 -3.36 -17.41
C SER A 230 5.88 -2.69 -16.05
N ASP A 231 6.57 -1.57 -16.05
CA ASP A 231 6.85 -0.74 -14.91
C ASP A 231 5.71 0.23 -14.56
N HIS A 232 5.03 0.77 -15.57
CA HIS A 232 3.88 1.66 -15.40
C HIS A 232 2.97 1.68 -16.65
N GLY A 233 1.89 2.46 -16.57
CA GLY A 233 1.04 2.82 -17.70
C GLY A 233 1.40 4.17 -18.34
N MET A 234 0.42 4.79 -19.00
CA MET A 234 0.59 6.03 -19.78
C MET A 234 -0.72 6.84 -19.81
N GLU A 235 -0.61 8.15 -19.62
CA GLU A 235 -1.69 9.13 -19.63
C GLU A 235 -1.54 10.13 -20.79
N GLU A 236 -2.66 10.65 -21.30
CA GLU A 236 -2.65 11.69 -22.34
C GLU A 236 -2.28 13.06 -21.76
N ALA A 237 -1.33 13.74 -22.39
CA ALA A 237 -0.88 15.08 -22.01
C ALA A 237 -1.77 16.18 -22.63
N SER A 238 -1.97 17.28 -21.91
CA SER A 238 -2.64 18.47 -22.45
C SER A 238 -2.14 19.75 -21.79
N CYS A 239 -1.82 20.78 -22.58
CA CYS A 239 -1.51 22.12 -22.07
C CYS A 239 -2.62 22.70 -21.17
N LYS A 240 -3.88 22.28 -21.39
CA LYS A 240 -5.03 22.73 -20.60
C LYS A 240 -5.09 22.08 -19.22
N LYS A 241 -4.32 21.01 -19.01
CA LYS A 241 -4.23 20.24 -17.76
C LYS A 241 -2.83 20.35 -17.14
N ALA A 242 -2.31 21.56 -17.11
CA ALA A 242 -1.09 21.90 -16.39
C ALA A 242 -1.39 22.98 -15.36
N ALA A 243 -0.96 22.76 -14.12
CA ALA A 243 -1.03 23.74 -13.03
C ALA A 243 0.34 24.40 -12.85
N PHE A 244 0.35 25.71 -12.59
CA PHE A 244 1.59 26.48 -12.47
C PHE A 244 1.71 27.09 -11.08
N VAL A 245 2.78 26.79 -10.37
CA VAL A 245 3.00 27.29 -8.99
C VAL A 245 3.02 28.82 -8.97
N ASN A 246 3.56 29.48 -9.99
CA ASN A 246 3.57 30.94 -10.11
C ASN A 246 2.18 31.59 -10.25
N SER A 247 1.12 30.80 -10.43
CA SER A 247 -0.27 31.29 -10.45
C SER A 247 -0.88 31.34 -9.05
N TYR A 248 -0.20 30.77 -8.06
CA TYR A 248 -0.66 30.64 -6.67
C TYR A 248 0.28 31.32 -5.66
N GLN A 249 1.51 31.63 -6.07
CA GLN A 249 2.56 32.22 -5.25
C GLN A 249 3.27 33.33 -6.03
N ASP A 250 3.41 34.50 -5.41
CA ASP A 250 4.02 35.67 -6.03
C ASP A 250 5.55 35.58 -6.08
N ASN A 251 6.18 35.21 -4.96
CA ASN A 251 7.64 34.98 -4.90
C ASN A 251 8.00 33.53 -5.23
N ILE A 252 8.64 33.33 -6.37
CA ILE A 252 9.13 32.04 -6.86
C ILE A 252 10.66 32.01 -7.03
N ASP A 253 11.35 33.03 -6.52
CA ASP A 253 12.78 33.21 -6.76
C ASP A 253 13.64 32.27 -5.92
N ASP A 254 13.11 31.73 -4.83
CA ASP A 254 13.87 30.96 -3.84
C ASP A 254 13.81 29.44 -4.06
N PHE A 255 12.96 28.93 -4.97
CA PHE A 255 12.75 27.50 -5.16
C PHE A 255 12.59 27.06 -6.62
N THR A 256 12.73 25.77 -6.87
CA THR A 256 12.48 25.10 -8.16
C THR A 256 11.43 24.01 -8.00
N VAL A 257 10.77 23.68 -9.10
CA VAL A 257 9.77 22.60 -9.15
C VAL A 257 10.29 21.46 -10.02
N ILE A 258 10.35 20.25 -9.46
CA ILE A 258 10.47 19.03 -10.24
C ILE A 258 9.11 18.81 -10.91
N GLN A 259 9.00 19.19 -12.19
CA GLN A 259 7.72 19.18 -12.90
C GLN A 259 7.19 17.78 -13.23
N GLY A 260 5.87 17.68 -13.41
CA GLY A 260 5.15 16.48 -13.82
C GLY A 260 3.96 16.18 -12.91
N PRO A 261 3.41 14.95 -12.97
CA PRO A 261 2.25 14.57 -12.15
C PRO A 261 2.57 14.18 -10.70
N ALA A 262 3.85 13.95 -10.39
CA ALA A 262 4.37 13.77 -9.04
C ALA A 262 5.33 14.91 -8.74
N ALA A 263 4.82 16.14 -8.78
CA ALA A 263 5.69 17.30 -8.68
C ALA A 263 6.18 17.51 -7.24
N ARG A 264 7.40 18.03 -7.11
CA ARG A 264 8.07 18.28 -5.82
C ARG A 264 8.75 19.64 -5.86
N ILE A 265 8.91 20.27 -4.70
CA ILE A 265 9.52 21.60 -4.58
C ILE A 265 10.77 21.52 -3.71
N ARG A 266 11.87 22.11 -4.18
CA ARG A 266 13.13 22.28 -3.43
C ARG A 266 13.64 23.72 -3.53
N PRO A 267 14.37 24.23 -2.52
CA PRO A 267 15.06 25.51 -2.62
C PRO A 267 16.09 25.51 -3.77
N LYS A 268 16.41 26.70 -4.28
CA LYS A 268 17.45 26.90 -5.30
C LYS A 268 18.87 26.80 -4.73
N ASN A 269 19.07 27.36 -3.55
CA ASN A 269 20.36 27.40 -2.88
C ASN A 269 20.58 26.11 -2.09
N LEU A 270 21.28 25.16 -2.72
CA LEU A 270 21.54 23.82 -2.20
C LEU A 270 23.04 23.60 -2.02
N PRO A 271 23.46 22.92 -0.93
CA PRO A 271 22.64 22.25 0.10
C PRO A 271 22.13 23.16 1.23
N GLU A 272 22.55 24.42 1.28
CA GLU A 272 22.45 25.32 2.45
C GLU A 272 21.01 25.49 2.94
N ASP A 273 20.06 25.70 2.04
CA ASP A 273 18.67 26.00 2.41
C ASP A 273 17.80 24.74 2.50
N PHE A 274 18.35 23.55 2.22
CA PHE A 274 17.56 22.32 2.10
C PHE A 274 16.70 22.04 3.33
N PHE A 275 17.24 22.27 4.53
CA PHE A 275 16.56 22.02 5.81
C PHE A 275 15.90 23.27 6.41
N SER A 276 16.42 24.47 6.12
CA SER A 276 15.94 25.73 6.68
C SER A 276 14.79 26.36 5.88
N PHE A 277 14.55 25.89 4.64
CA PHE A 277 13.47 26.38 3.79
C PHE A 277 12.09 26.15 4.44
N ASP A 278 11.21 27.17 4.38
CA ASP A 278 9.87 27.13 4.94
C ASP A 278 8.88 26.35 4.05
N TYR A 279 9.01 25.02 4.07
CA TYR A 279 8.10 24.13 3.34
C TYR A 279 6.66 24.20 3.86
N GLU A 280 6.47 24.41 5.16
CA GLU A 280 5.15 24.43 5.80
C GLU A 280 4.37 25.67 5.39
N GLY A 281 5.01 26.84 5.45
CA GLY A 281 4.48 28.09 4.94
C GLY A 281 4.20 28.02 3.44
N LEU A 282 5.08 27.38 2.65
CA LEU A 282 4.84 27.19 1.21
C LEU A 282 3.62 26.29 0.95
N VAL A 283 3.53 25.12 1.57
CA VAL A 283 2.40 24.20 1.40
C VAL A 283 1.10 24.90 1.81
N LYS A 284 1.08 25.58 2.96
CA LYS A 284 -0.07 26.38 3.41
C LYS A 284 -0.44 27.46 2.39
N ASN A 285 0.57 28.15 1.83
CA ASN A 285 0.36 29.20 0.84
C ASN A 285 -0.10 28.67 -0.52
N LEU A 286 0.09 27.39 -0.83
CA LEU A 286 -0.43 26.80 -2.06
C LEU A 286 -1.79 26.13 -1.86
N SER A 287 -2.20 25.84 -0.63
CA SER A 287 -3.44 25.14 -0.33
C SER A 287 -4.67 26.02 -0.54
N CYS A 288 -5.73 25.42 -1.09
CA CYS A 288 -7.09 25.98 -1.14
C CYS A 288 -7.20 27.37 -1.77
N ARG A 289 -6.44 27.62 -2.85
CA ARG A 289 -6.46 28.89 -3.58
C ARG A 289 -7.54 28.97 -4.65
N SER A 290 -8.07 27.83 -5.10
CA SER A 290 -9.26 27.79 -5.95
C SER A 290 -10.17 26.60 -5.62
N PRO A 291 -11.50 26.71 -5.83
CA PRO A 291 -12.45 25.64 -5.47
C PRO A 291 -12.18 24.29 -6.14
N ASP A 292 -11.70 24.28 -7.39
CA ASP A 292 -11.40 23.07 -8.15
C ASP A 292 -9.89 22.90 -8.38
N GLN A 293 -9.07 23.33 -7.41
CA GLN A 293 -7.61 23.32 -7.55
C GLN A 293 -7.10 21.93 -7.98
N PRO A 294 -6.41 21.80 -9.13
CA PRO A 294 -5.97 20.51 -9.66
C PRO A 294 -4.75 19.93 -8.93
N MET A 295 -4.03 20.79 -8.22
CA MET A 295 -2.82 20.50 -7.48
C MET A 295 -3.13 20.57 -5.98
N ARG A 296 -2.96 19.47 -5.25
CA ARG A 296 -3.08 19.44 -3.79
C ARG A 296 -1.68 19.42 -3.16
N PRO A 297 -1.25 20.50 -2.49
CA PRO A 297 0.05 20.55 -1.84
C PRO A 297 0.07 19.69 -0.58
N TYR A 298 1.17 18.99 -0.34
CA TYR A 298 1.41 18.16 0.82
C TYR A 298 2.82 18.41 1.36
N LEU A 299 2.95 18.33 2.68
CA LEU A 299 4.19 17.83 3.25
C LEU A 299 4.21 16.32 3.01
N LYS A 300 5.36 15.75 2.61
CA LYS A 300 5.47 14.32 2.27
C LYS A 300 4.96 13.39 3.39
N GLU A 301 5.12 13.82 4.64
CA GLU A 301 4.65 13.18 5.86
C GLU A 301 3.12 12.98 5.91
N HIS A 302 2.36 13.80 5.17
CA HIS A 302 0.89 13.79 5.12
C HIS A 302 0.32 13.14 3.85
N LEU A 303 1.17 12.58 2.98
CA LEU A 303 0.70 11.80 1.84
C LEU A 303 -0.01 10.51 2.31
N PRO A 304 -0.95 9.96 1.53
CA PRO A 304 -1.57 8.67 1.86
C PRO A 304 -0.53 7.60 2.14
N LYS A 305 -0.65 6.93 3.29
CA LYS A 305 0.36 5.95 3.75
C LYS A 305 0.58 4.78 2.79
N ARG A 306 -0.44 4.40 2.01
CA ARG A 306 -0.32 3.40 0.93
C ARG A 306 0.72 3.75 -0.14
N MET A 307 1.16 5.00 -0.23
CA MET A 307 2.18 5.42 -1.20
C MET A 307 3.60 5.07 -0.77
N HIS A 308 3.88 4.90 0.54
CA HIS A 308 5.23 4.63 1.07
C HIS A 308 6.28 5.55 0.44
N PHE A 309 6.04 6.86 0.54
CA PHE A 309 6.77 7.90 -0.18
C PHE A 309 7.08 9.12 0.69
N ALA A 310 7.67 8.89 1.87
CA ALA A 310 8.07 9.94 2.80
C ALA A 310 9.48 9.74 3.39
N ASN A 311 9.82 8.50 3.76
CA ASN A 311 11.01 8.14 4.55
C ASN A 311 12.29 8.03 3.70
N ASN A 312 12.59 9.07 2.92
CA ASN A 312 13.87 9.20 2.26
C ASN A 312 14.24 10.68 2.10
N MET A 313 15.51 11.00 2.37
CA MET A 313 16.05 12.36 2.25
C MET A 313 16.04 12.89 0.80
N ARG A 314 15.98 12.00 -0.19
CA ARG A 314 15.89 12.35 -1.62
C ARG A 314 14.48 12.73 -2.05
N ILE A 315 13.47 12.52 -1.19
CA ILE A 315 12.10 12.98 -1.39
C ILE A 315 11.98 14.35 -0.74
N GLU A 316 11.77 15.38 -1.57
CA GLU A 316 11.56 16.74 -1.09
C GLU A 316 10.36 16.83 -0.15
N LYS A 317 10.46 17.66 0.91
CA LYS A 317 9.42 17.80 1.92
C LYS A 317 8.11 18.33 1.33
N ALA A 318 8.17 19.28 0.40
CA ALA A 318 6.99 19.79 -0.30
C ALA A 318 6.69 18.97 -1.57
N HIS A 319 5.51 18.34 -1.58
CA HIS A 319 4.98 17.53 -2.65
C HIS A 319 3.69 18.14 -3.22
N LEU A 320 3.44 17.93 -4.51
CA LEU A 320 2.28 18.43 -5.24
C LEU A 320 1.54 17.26 -5.87
N TYR A 321 0.52 16.76 -5.17
CA TYR A 321 -0.34 15.69 -5.66
C TYR A 321 -1.28 16.24 -6.74
N MET A 322 -1.36 15.56 -7.90
CA MET A 322 -2.14 16.02 -9.04
C MET A 322 -3.41 15.19 -9.25
N LYS A 323 -4.52 15.86 -9.57
CA LYS A 323 -5.73 15.20 -10.09
C LYS A 323 -5.42 14.35 -11.33
N PRO A 324 -6.24 13.33 -11.65
CA PRO A 324 -6.08 12.53 -12.86
C PRO A 324 -5.94 13.39 -14.13
N GLY A 325 -4.92 13.10 -14.95
CA GLY A 325 -4.63 13.83 -16.18
C GLY A 325 -3.96 15.19 -16.01
N TRP A 326 -3.66 15.64 -14.79
CA TRP A 326 -2.97 16.91 -14.52
C TRP A 326 -1.48 16.72 -14.20
N GLN A 327 -0.70 17.74 -14.52
CA GLN A 327 0.71 17.88 -14.16
C GLN A 327 0.96 19.26 -13.54
N ALA A 328 2.01 19.41 -12.75
CA ALA A 328 2.44 20.70 -12.23
C ALA A 328 3.85 21.08 -12.71
N ALA A 329 4.09 22.38 -12.85
CA ALA A 329 5.39 22.98 -13.10
C ALA A 329 5.48 24.35 -12.40
N LEU A 330 6.65 24.96 -12.38
CA LEU A 330 6.81 26.31 -11.82
C LEU A 330 6.14 27.36 -12.72
N GLN A 331 6.44 27.31 -14.02
CA GLN A 331 5.93 28.23 -15.05
C GLN A 331 5.49 27.47 -16.33
N PRO A 332 4.65 28.08 -17.19
CA PRO A 332 4.21 27.49 -18.46
C PRO A 332 5.32 26.94 -19.36
N LYS A 333 6.45 27.65 -19.45
CA LYS A 333 7.60 27.25 -20.28
C LYS A 333 8.34 26.00 -19.78
N GLU A 334 8.08 25.58 -18.54
CA GLU A 334 8.80 24.48 -17.88
C GLU A 334 8.06 23.13 -17.97
N VAL A 335 6.82 23.12 -18.49
CA VAL A 335 6.09 21.86 -18.72
C VAL A 335 6.72 21.10 -19.87
N LYS A 336 7.14 19.87 -19.59
CA LYS A 336 7.77 18.99 -20.59
C LYS A 336 6.75 18.38 -21.55
N TYR A 337 5.62 17.91 -21.03
CA TYR A 337 4.63 17.16 -21.80
C TYR A 337 3.33 17.97 -21.91
N CYS A 338 3.25 18.73 -22.99
CA CYS A 338 2.08 19.53 -23.37
C CYS A 338 1.17 18.81 -24.38
N THR A 339 1.76 17.88 -25.14
CA THR A 339 1.12 16.99 -26.13
C THR A 339 1.74 15.60 -25.98
N GLY A 340 1.09 14.58 -26.52
CA GLY A 340 1.56 13.21 -26.43
C GLY A 340 1.17 12.59 -25.08
N GLY A 341 2.11 11.94 -24.41
CA GLY A 341 1.83 11.21 -23.17
C GLY A 341 2.75 11.54 -22.00
N PHE A 342 2.28 11.29 -20.79
CA PHE A 342 3.08 11.34 -19.57
C PHE A 342 2.66 10.24 -18.59
N HIS A 343 3.50 9.98 -17.59
CA HIS A 343 3.25 9.06 -16.49
C HIS A 343 3.94 9.58 -15.22
N GLY A 344 3.66 8.96 -14.07
CA GLY A 344 4.15 9.38 -12.75
C GLY A 344 3.03 9.74 -11.76
N SER A 345 1.76 9.74 -12.19
CA SER A 345 0.61 10.00 -11.32
C SER A 345 0.40 8.90 -10.27
N ASP A 346 -0.60 9.10 -9.42
CA ASP A 346 -1.05 8.12 -8.41
C ASP A 346 -1.13 6.70 -9.00
N ASN A 347 -0.54 5.75 -8.29
CA ASN A 347 -0.45 4.36 -8.70
C ASN A 347 -1.80 3.62 -8.68
N VAL A 348 -2.89 4.21 -8.15
CA VAL A 348 -4.24 3.63 -8.27
C VAL A 348 -4.99 4.09 -9.53
N PHE A 349 -4.48 5.09 -10.27
CA PHE A 349 -5.15 5.54 -11.49
C PHE A 349 -5.13 4.44 -12.55
N LYS A 350 -6.29 4.21 -13.18
CA LYS A 350 -6.48 3.18 -14.22
C LYS A 350 -5.49 3.31 -15.38
N ASN A 351 -5.06 4.53 -15.69
CA ASN A 351 -4.15 4.83 -16.78
C ASN A 351 -2.68 4.54 -16.43
N MET A 352 -2.35 4.39 -15.14
CA MET A 352 -1.01 4.07 -14.64
C MET A 352 -0.80 2.57 -14.40
N GLN A 353 -1.86 1.75 -14.50
CA GLN A 353 -1.76 0.32 -14.24
C GLN A 353 -0.91 -0.39 -15.30
N ALA A 354 -0.06 -1.32 -14.85
CA ALA A 354 0.91 -2.09 -15.65
C ALA A 354 0.36 -3.48 -16.03
N ILE A 355 1.01 -4.13 -17.00
CA ILE A 355 0.71 -5.53 -17.35
C ILE A 355 1.52 -6.50 -16.49
N PHE A 356 0.99 -7.70 -16.29
CA PHE A 356 1.74 -8.85 -15.81
C PHE A 356 1.16 -10.14 -16.42
N ILE A 357 2.03 -10.92 -17.06
CA ILE A 357 1.74 -12.20 -17.70
C ILE A 357 2.93 -13.12 -17.43
N SER A 358 2.68 -14.33 -16.97
CA SER A 358 3.72 -15.32 -16.70
C SER A 358 3.39 -16.66 -17.35
N TYR A 359 4.42 -17.39 -17.79
CA TYR A 359 4.27 -18.67 -18.49
C TYR A 359 5.50 -19.54 -18.26
N GLY A 360 5.31 -20.79 -17.86
CA GLY A 360 6.42 -21.72 -17.65
C GLY A 360 6.05 -22.90 -16.76
N PRO A 361 6.99 -23.82 -16.52
CA PRO A 361 6.76 -25.01 -15.71
C PRO A 361 6.43 -24.71 -14.25
N GLY A 362 6.95 -23.62 -13.66
CA GLY A 362 6.69 -23.23 -12.27
C GLY A 362 5.33 -22.54 -12.06
N LEU A 363 4.70 -22.07 -13.13
CA LEU A 363 3.51 -21.22 -13.09
C LEU A 363 2.26 -22.02 -13.43
N LYS A 364 1.11 -21.64 -12.86
CA LYS A 364 -0.18 -22.22 -13.25
C LYS A 364 -0.51 -21.91 -14.71
N TYR A 365 -1.38 -22.75 -15.28
CA TYR A 365 -1.79 -22.70 -16.67
C TYR A 365 -3.22 -22.17 -16.77
N LYS A 366 -3.52 -21.34 -17.78
CA LYS A 366 -4.84 -20.75 -18.02
C LYS A 366 -5.48 -20.12 -16.77
N THR A 367 -4.68 -19.40 -16.00
CA THR A 367 -5.12 -18.84 -14.72
C THR A 367 -5.18 -17.32 -14.81
N GLN A 368 -6.30 -16.76 -14.37
CA GLN A 368 -6.42 -15.32 -14.14
C GLN A 368 -6.51 -15.08 -12.64
N VAL A 369 -5.68 -14.16 -12.14
CA VAL A 369 -5.61 -13.81 -10.72
C VAL A 369 -6.06 -12.37 -10.50
N ALA A 370 -6.34 -12.03 -9.24
CA ALA A 370 -6.66 -10.66 -8.84
C ALA A 370 -5.44 -9.72 -9.06
N PRO A 371 -5.66 -8.41 -9.16
CA PRO A 371 -4.58 -7.43 -9.14
C PRO A 371 -3.69 -7.54 -7.90
N PHE A 372 -2.40 -7.32 -8.09
CA PHE A 372 -1.39 -7.29 -7.04
C PHE A 372 -0.35 -6.21 -7.34
N GLU A 373 0.54 -5.92 -6.39
CA GLU A 373 1.53 -4.85 -6.49
C GLU A 373 2.89 -5.35 -6.98
N ASN A 374 3.64 -4.52 -7.70
CA ASN A 374 4.92 -4.93 -8.27
C ASN A 374 6.03 -5.20 -7.22
N ILE A 375 5.88 -4.71 -5.98
CA ILE A 375 6.75 -5.09 -4.85
C ILE A 375 6.71 -6.59 -4.54
N GLU A 376 5.61 -7.28 -4.88
CA GLU A 376 5.44 -8.72 -4.62
C GLU A 376 6.23 -9.58 -5.64
N VAL A 377 6.65 -8.98 -6.77
CA VAL A 377 7.30 -9.70 -7.86
C VAL A 377 8.66 -10.25 -7.44
N TYR A 378 9.44 -9.53 -6.64
CA TYR A 378 10.77 -9.98 -6.20
C TYR A 378 10.73 -11.34 -5.49
N ASN A 379 9.78 -11.54 -4.56
CA ASN A 379 9.59 -12.82 -3.89
C ASN A 379 9.20 -13.93 -4.88
N LEU A 380 8.33 -13.63 -5.85
CA LEU A 380 7.97 -14.57 -6.91
C LEU A 380 9.18 -14.95 -7.78
N LEU A 381 10.06 -14.00 -8.12
CA LEU A 381 11.27 -14.29 -8.88
C LEU A 381 12.23 -15.19 -8.09
N CYS A 382 12.39 -14.93 -6.79
CA CYS A 382 13.19 -15.76 -5.88
C CYS A 382 12.61 -17.18 -5.77
N ASP A 383 11.29 -17.33 -5.62
CA ASP A 383 10.61 -18.64 -5.60
C ASP A 383 10.80 -19.42 -6.90
N LEU A 384 10.75 -18.74 -8.06
CA LEU A 384 10.97 -19.37 -9.37
C LEU A 384 12.42 -19.80 -9.60
N LEU A 385 13.38 -19.13 -8.94
CA LEU A 385 14.80 -19.48 -8.93
C LEU A 385 15.17 -20.48 -7.82
N ASP A 386 14.25 -20.73 -6.89
CA ASP A 386 14.44 -21.57 -5.69
C ASP A 386 15.61 -21.05 -4.82
N VAL A 387 15.57 -19.75 -4.51
CA VAL A 387 16.52 -19.04 -3.64
C VAL A 387 15.78 -18.25 -2.56
N PRO A 388 16.37 -18.08 -1.35
CA PRO A 388 15.77 -17.25 -0.31
C PRO A 388 15.81 -15.76 -0.72
N PRO A 389 14.70 -15.01 -0.61
CA PRO A 389 14.69 -13.58 -0.87
C PRO A 389 15.41 -12.80 0.24
N ALA A 390 16.08 -11.70 -0.12
CA ALA A 390 16.55 -10.71 0.85
C ALA A 390 15.36 -9.98 1.51
N PRO A 391 15.53 -9.33 2.69
CA PRO A 391 14.47 -8.54 3.32
C PRO A 391 13.91 -7.49 2.37
N ASN A 392 12.59 -7.51 2.17
CA ASN A 392 11.88 -6.64 1.24
C ASN A 392 10.47 -6.29 1.73
N ASN A 393 9.75 -5.42 1.02
CA ASN A 393 8.42 -4.97 1.40
C ASN A 393 7.29 -5.88 0.88
N GLY A 394 7.58 -6.81 -0.03
CA GLY A 394 6.62 -7.82 -0.50
C GLY A 394 6.26 -8.82 0.61
N THR A 395 5.03 -9.31 0.58
CA THR A 395 4.52 -10.28 1.55
C THR A 395 4.75 -11.71 1.04
N HIS A 396 5.87 -12.33 1.40
CA HIS A 396 6.27 -13.65 0.88
C HIS A 396 5.17 -14.71 1.08
N GLY A 397 4.73 -15.32 -0.02
CA GLY A 397 3.60 -16.26 -0.05
C GLY A 397 2.28 -15.68 -0.57
N SER A 398 2.14 -14.34 -0.67
CA SER A 398 0.95 -13.68 -1.22
C SER A 398 0.65 -14.14 -2.66
N LEU A 399 1.70 -14.38 -3.45
CA LEU A 399 1.63 -14.84 -4.84
C LEU A 399 1.73 -16.37 -5.00
N ASN A 400 1.66 -17.16 -3.93
CA ASN A 400 1.68 -18.64 -4.03
C ASN A 400 0.59 -19.19 -4.96
N HIS A 401 -0.53 -18.48 -5.07
CA HIS A 401 -1.63 -18.85 -5.95
C HIS A 401 -1.29 -18.77 -7.45
N LEU A 402 -0.17 -18.15 -7.85
CA LEU A 402 0.37 -18.16 -9.22
C LEU A 402 1.22 -19.41 -9.52
N LEU A 403 1.78 -20.04 -8.48
CA LEU A 403 2.73 -21.14 -8.59
C LEU A 403 2.03 -22.49 -8.62
N LYS A 404 2.58 -23.46 -9.37
CA LYS A 404 2.09 -24.86 -9.30
C LYS A 404 2.51 -25.52 -7.98
N ASN A 405 3.78 -25.34 -7.63
CA ASN A 405 4.42 -25.93 -6.44
C ASN A 405 5.17 -24.82 -5.70
N PRO A 406 4.50 -24.07 -4.79
CA PRO A 406 5.16 -23.01 -4.05
C PRO A 406 6.28 -23.56 -3.14
N PRO A 407 7.53 -23.05 -3.23
CA PRO A 407 8.62 -23.49 -2.37
C PRO A 407 8.48 -22.96 -0.94
N HIS A 408 7.97 -21.73 -0.80
CA HIS A 408 7.69 -21.11 0.50
C HIS A 408 6.26 -21.41 0.97
N ARG A 409 6.12 -21.88 2.22
CA ARG A 409 4.84 -22.07 2.89
C ARG A 409 4.73 -21.07 4.04
N PRO A 410 3.93 -20.00 3.89
CA PRO A 410 3.85 -18.96 4.91
C PRO A 410 3.18 -19.49 6.18
N VAL A 411 3.58 -18.92 7.31
CA VAL A 411 2.96 -19.18 8.62
C VAL A 411 2.52 -17.86 9.24
N TYR A 412 1.55 -17.94 10.16
CA TYR A 412 1.18 -16.75 10.94
C TYR A 412 2.36 -16.26 11.78
N PRO A 413 2.58 -14.94 11.89
CA PRO A 413 3.56 -14.40 12.82
C PRO A 413 3.20 -14.82 14.26
N ALA A 414 4.24 -15.15 15.04
CA ALA A 414 4.08 -15.45 16.46
C ALA A 414 3.70 -14.17 17.22
N GLU A 415 2.77 -14.29 18.16
CA GLU A 415 2.46 -13.20 19.10
C GLU A 415 3.66 -12.97 20.01
N LEU A 416 4.11 -11.71 20.12
CA LEU A 416 5.28 -11.35 20.93
C LEU A 416 4.91 -10.84 22.32
N SER A 417 3.68 -10.37 22.49
CA SER A 417 3.13 -9.96 23.78
C SER A 417 1.79 -10.66 24.00
N SER A 418 1.67 -11.42 25.09
CA SER A 418 0.41 -12.06 25.49
C SER A 418 -0.47 -11.10 26.29
N ASP A 419 -1.78 -11.28 26.22
CA ASP A 419 -2.71 -10.46 26.99
C ASP A 419 -2.53 -10.64 28.51
N SER A 420 -2.55 -9.51 29.22
CA SER A 420 -2.63 -9.45 30.67
C SER A 420 -4.09 -9.39 31.14
N THR A 421 -4.33 -9.56 32.44
CA THR A 421 -5.69 -9.45 32.99
C THR A 421 -6.02 -8.04 33.45
N CYS A 422 -7.13 -7.48 32.97
CA CYS A 422 -7.79 -6.32 33.57
C CYS A 422 -8.97 -6.78 34.42
N LYS A 423 -8.87 -6.62 35.75
CA LYS A 423 -9.86 -7.10 36.71
C LYS A 423 -10.36 -5.96 37.57
N ALA A 424 -11.67 -5.84 37.69
CA ALA A 424 -12.28 -4.89 38.61
C ALA A 424 -12.14 -5.37 40.06
N SER A 425 -11.74 -4.47 40.95
CA SER A 425 -11.78 -4.72 42.40
C SER A 425 -13.19 -4.65 42.98
N GLY A 426 -14.11 -3.98 42.28
CA GLY A 426 -15.51 -3.85 42.66
C GLY A 426 -16.29 -2.99 41.65
N PRO A 427 -17.61 -2.83 41.83
CA PRO A 427 -18.46 -2.08 40.90
C PRO A 427 -18.39 -0.55 41.11
N ALA A 428 -17.68 -0.08 42.12
CA ALA A 428 -17.45 1.34 42.35
C ALA A 428 -16.05 1.71 41.83
N PRO A 429 -15.90 2.79 41.04
CA PRO A 429 -14.58 3.25 40.62
C PRO A 429 -13.77 3.72 41.83
N SER A 430 -12.48 3.39 41.84
CA SER A 430 -11.54 3.89 42.86
C SER A 430 -11.22 5.37 42.67
N ASP A 431 -11.27 5.84 41.43
CA ASP A 431 -11.14 7.24 41.03
C ASP A 431 -12.11 7.51 39.86
N HIS A 432 -12.81 8.64 39.89
CA HIS A 432 -13.70 9.07 38.82
C HIS A 432 -12.95 9.75 37.65
N LEU A 433 -11.64 10.02 37.77
CA LEU A 433 -10.76 10.54 36.72
C LEU A 433 -11.23 11.89 36.15
N GLY A 434 -11.95 12.67 36.97
CA GLY A 434 -12.61 13.91 36.56
C GLY A 434 -13.67 13.74 35.47
N CYS A 435 -14.10 12.51 35.21
CA CYS A 435 -15.16 12.16 34.28
C CYS A 435 -16.52 12.17 35.01
N SER A 436 -17.56 12.76 34.42
CA SER A 436 -18.87 12.84 35.06
C SER A 436 -20.02 12.77 34.06
N CYS A 437 -21.03 11.96 34.38
CA CYS A 437 -22.33 11.93 33.73
C CYS A 437 -23.38 12.59 34.62
N SER A 438 -23.65 13.89 34.39
CA SER A 438 -24.63 14.74 35.11
C SER A 438 -26.01 14.10 35.27
N THR A 439 -26.42 13.29 34.30
CA THR A 439 -27.74 12.67 34.21
C THR A 439 -27.88 11.36 35.00
N ARG A 440 -26.80 10.83 35.61
CA ARG A 440 -26.80 9.49 36.21
C ARG A 440 -26.44 9.52 37.70
N THR A 441 -27.17 8.73 38.50
CA THR A 441 -26.88 8.54 39.93
C THR A 441 -25.73 7.55 40.14
N LYS A 442 -25.04 7.65 41.28
CA LYS A 442 -23.94 6.73 41.64
C LYS A 442 -24.40 5.27 41.71
N GLU A 443 -25.63 5.04 42.15
CA GLU A 443 -26.25 3.71 42.24
C GLU A 443 -26.54 3.12 40.85
N ALA A 444 -26.98 3.94 39.89
CA ALA A 444 -27.14 3.53 38.50
C ALA A 444 -25.78 3.15 37.90
N GLU A 445 -24.73 3.93 38.16
CA GLU A 445 -23.36 3.62 37.72
C GLU A 445 -22.85 2.28 38.27
N LYS A 446 -23.01 2.03 39.57
CA LYS A 446 -22.65 0.74 40.19
C LYS A 446 -23.41 -0.43 39.57
N THR A 447 -24.67 -0.23 39.20
CA THR A 447 -25.50 -1.28 38.58
C THR A 447 -24.98 -1.64 37.20
N MET A 448 -24.63 -0.64 36.38
CA MET A 448 -24.00 -0.86 35.08
C MET A 448 -22.62 -1.52 35.21
N ASN A 449 -21.80 -1.11 36.18
CA ASN A 449 -20.51 -1.74 36.43
C ASN A 449 -20.63 -3.20 36.87
N ARG A 450 -21.67 -3.58 37.62
CA ARG A 450 -21.91 -5.00 37.95
C ARG A 450 -22.21 -5.83 36.70
N GLN A 451 -22.92 -5.24 35.73
CA GLN A 451 -23.20 -5.90 34.46
C GLN A 451 -21.91 -6.06 33.63
N LEU A 452 -21.15 -4.97 33.48
CA LEU A 452 -19.86 -4.95 32.80
C LEU A 452 -18.86 -5.99 33.35
N ILE A 453 -18.83 -6.21 34.66
CA ILE A 453 -17.98 -7.21 35.31
C ILE A 453 -18.45 -8.64 35.00
N LYS A 454 -19.77 -8.87 34.85
CA LYS A 454 -20.34 -10.19 34.53
C LYS A 454 -20.16 -10.57 33.06
N ASP A 455 -20.20 -9.60 32.15
CA ASP A 455 -20.14 -9.85 30.70
C ASP A 455 -18.76 -10.32 30.20
N ASN A 456 -17.76 -10.36 31.08
CA ASN A 456 -16.38 -10.76 30.80
C ASN A 456 -16.18 -12.23 30.34
N SER A 457 -17.26 -12.98 30.08
CA SER A 457 -17.20 -14.39 29.70
C SER A 457 -18.27 -14.87 28.71
N ASN A 458 -18.96 -13.99 27.97
CA ASN A 458 -19.97 -14.43 27.00
C ASN A 458 -19.34 -14.91 25.67
N SER A 459 -19.43 -16.21 25.38
CA SER A 459 -18.90 -16.81 24.15
C SER A 459 -19.59 -16.29 22.88
N GLY A 460 -20.88 -15.90 22.96
CA GLY A 460 -21.64 -15.39 21.83
C GLY A 460 -21.12 -14.05 21.32
N THR A 461 -20.77 -13.13 22.23
CA THR A 461 -20.18 -11.82 21.90
C THR A 461 -18.86 -11.96 21.14
N LYS A 462 -17.99 -12.88 21.57
CA LYS A 462 -16.71 -13.14 20.89
C LYS A 462 -16.93 -13.66 19.47
N ALA A 463 -17.85 -14.60 19.28
CA ALA A 463 -18.18 -15.12 17.97
C ALA A 463 -18.73 -14.04 17.03
N LEU A 464 -19.53 -13.10 17.55
CA LEU A 464 -20.13 -12.02 16.77
C LEU A 464 -19.12 -10.93 16.37
N HIS A 465 -18.31 -10.45 17.31
CA HIS A 465 -17.45 -9.26 17.12
C HIS A 465 -16.00 -9.59 16.76
N LEU A 466 -15.55 -10.81 17.01
CA LEU A 466 -14.23 -11.32 16.60
C LEU A 466 -14.35 -12.62 15.78
N PRO A 467 -15.17 -12.65 14.70
CA PRO A 467 -15.40 -13.86 13.90
C PRO A 467 -14.13 -14.37 13.20
N TYR A 468 -13.09 -13.53 13.12
CA TYR A 468 -11.82 -13.84 12.44
C TYR A 468 -10.62 -13.96 13.40
N GLY A 469 -10.90 -14.07 14.71
CA GLY A 469 -9.89 -14.19 15.75
C GLY A 469 -9.48 -12.85 16.38
N ILE A 470 -8.80 -12.95 17.52
CA ILE A 470 -8.21 -11.80 18.22
C ILE A 470 -6.97 -11.35 17.42
N PRO A 471 -6.79 -10.05 17.15
CA PRO A 471 -5.54 -9.55 16.58
C PRO A 471 -4.36 -9.88 17.48
N ARG A 472 -3.29 -10.44 16.92
CA ARG A 472 -2.05 -10.72 17.68
C ARG A 472 -1.21 -9.46 17.82
N VAL A 473 -0.59 -9.27 18.98
CA VAL A 473 0.32 -8.15 19.22
C VAL A 473 1.76 -8.56 18.90
N LEU A 474 2.34 -7.94 17.88
CA LEU A 474 3.71 -8.17 17.41
C LEU A 474 4.71 -7.15 17.99
N GLN A 475 4.24 -6.25 18.85
CA GLN A 475 5.11 -5.35 19.61
C GLN A 475 5.71 -6.13 20.78
N GLU A 476 7.02 -6.02 21.01
CA GLU A 476 7.67 -6.65 22.16
C GLU A 476 7.36 -5.90 23.46
N ASN A 477 7.14 -6.65 24.55
CA ASN A 477 6.92 -6.11 25.89
C ASN A 477 5.72 -5.15 26.01
N SER A 478 4.69 -5.29 25.17
CA SER A 478 3.48 -4.48 25.29
C SER A 478 2.54 -5.04 26.35
N GLU A 479 2.14 -4.20 27.30
CA GLU A 479 1.17 -4.55 28.33
C GLU A 479 -0.24 -4.14 27.88
N TYR A 480 -1.04 -5.12 27.47
CA TYR A 480 -2.45 -4.91 27.10
C TYR A 480 -3.36 -5.95 27.74
N CYS A 481 -4.66 -5.74 27.68
CA CYS A 481 -5.68 -6.69 28.13
C CYS A 481 -6.91 -6.65 27.22
N VAL A 482 -7.62 -7.77 27.09
CA VAL A 482 -8.87 -7.81 26.31
C VAL A 482 -10.05 -7.46 27.20
N LEU A 483 -10.82 -6.44 26.83
CA LEU A 483 -12.04 -6.03 27.53
C LEU A 483 -13.28 -6.39 26.72
N HIS A 484 -14.17 -7.16 27.33
CA HIS A 484 -15.42 -7.60 26.73
C HIS A 484 -16.59 -6.68 27.11
N HIS A 485 -17.44 -6.36 26.14
CA HIS A 485 -18.68 -5.61 26.29
C HIS A 485 -19.77 -6.32 25.50
N ALA A 486 -21.05 -5.98 25.72
CA ALA A 486 -22.15 -6.57 24.98
C ALA A 486 -22.08 -6.27 23.48
N ASP A 487 -21.69 -5.03 23.12
CA ASP A 487 -21.75 -4.51 21.76
C ASP A 487 -20.38 -4.46 21.04
N TYR A 488 -19.26 -4.64 21.76
CA TYR A 488 -17.92 -4.59 21.19
C TYR A 488 -16.88 -5.29 22.09
N ILE A 489 -15.69 -5.54 21.53
CA ILE A 489 -14.53 -6.04 22.27
C ILE A 489 -13.34 -5.14 21.93
N ASN A 490 -12.49 -4.84 22.91
CA ASN A 490 -11.26 -4.09 22.64
C ASN A 490 -10.02 -4.73 23.27
N GLY A 491 -8.86 -4.42 22.70
CA GLY A 491 -7.55 -4.70 23.30
C GLY A 491 -6.97 -3.43 23.88
N TYR A 492 -7.11 -3.22 25.19
CA TYR A 492 -6.70 -2.00 25.89
C TYR A 492 -5.22 -2.03 26.26
N SER A 493 -4.43 -1.09 25.75
CA SER A 493 -3.00 -0.94 26.08
C SER A 493 -2.82 -0.05 27.31
N LYS A 494 -2.10 -0.59 28.30
CA LYS A 494 -1.67 0.15 29.50
C LYS A 494 -0.51 1.09 29.20
N ASP A 495 0.28 0.78 28.16
CA ASP A 495 1.41 1.60 27.72
C ASP A 495 0.96 2.92 27.10
N THR A 496 -0.12 2.88 26.30
CA THR A 496 -0.66 4.04 25.58
C THR A 496 -1.89 4.65 26.24
N LEU A 497 -2.44 3.99 27.26
CA LEU A 497 -3.64 4.38 28.00
C LEU A 497 -4.90 4.44 27.10
N MET A 498 -4.95 3.65 26.03
CA MET A 498 -6.08 3.55 25.11
C MET A 498 -6.14 2.19 24.41
N PRO A 499 -7.24 1.84 23.71
CA PRO A 499 -7.28 0.64 22.88
C PRO A 499 -6.26 0.65 21.75
N LEU A 500 -5.54 -0.46 21.57
CA LEU A 500 -4.81 -0.77 20.33
C LEU A 500 -5.79 -1.04 19.19
N TRP A 501 -6.90 -1.72 19.51
CA TRP A 501 -7.96 -2.06 18.58
C TRP A 501 -9.30 -2.17 19.29
N VAL A 502 -10.37 -1.86 18.56
CA VAL A 502 -11.77 -2.06 18.94
C VAL A 502 -12.45 -2.82 17.82
N ALA A 503 -13.20 -3.87 18.16
CA ALA A 503 -13.88 -4.76 17.22
C ALA A 503 -15.37 -4.87 17.53
N TYR A 504 -16.21 -4.70 16.51
CA TYR A 504 -17.67 -4.78 16.61
C TYR A 504 -18.28 -5.14 15.25
N THR A 505 -19.55 -5.54 15.24
CA THR A 505 -20.24 -6.01 14.02
C THR A 505 -21.56 -5.30 13.89
N ILE A 506 -21.75 -4.64 12.74
CA ILE A 506 -22.94 -3.85 12.41
C ILE A 506 -23.83 -4.69 11.49
N ASN A 507 -25.11 -4.85 11.87
CA ASN A 507 -26.11 -5.54 11.06
C ASN A 507 -26.63 -4.65 9.90
N PRO A 508 -27.26 -5.21 8.85
CA PRO A 508 -27.77 -4.41 7.74
C PRO A 508 -28.96 -3.50 8.11
N LEU A 509 -29.79 -3.92 9.08
CA LEU A 509 -30.99 -3.19 9.53
C LEU A 509 -30.71 -2.43 10.84
N VAL A 510 -29.75 -1.52 10.84
CA VAL A 510 -29.47 -0.68 12.02
C VAL A 510 -30.40 0.53 12.02
N SER A 511 -31.19 0.67 13.08
CA SER A 511 -31.85 1.93 13.42
C SER A 511 -30.86 2.79 14.21
N LEU A 512 -30.45 3.92 13.63
CA LEU A 512 -29.67 4.93 14.35
C LEU A 512 -30.54 5.54 15.45
N PHE A 513 -30.08 5.48 16.70
CA PHE A 513 -30.65 6.26 17.79
C PHE A 513 -29.95 7.61 17.86
N VAL A 514 -30.71 8.68 18.10
CA VAL A 514 -30.13 10.01 18.36
C VAL A 514 -29.40 9.93 19.70
N PRO A 515 -28.08 10.07 19.75
CA PRO A 515 -27.36 10.00 21.02
C PRO A 515 -27.82 11.15 21.93
N VAL A 516 -27.94 10.87 23.22
CA VAL A 516 -28.20 11.92 24.22
C VAL A 516 -27.11 13.00 24.09
N ALA A 517 -27.53 14.26 23.96
CA ALA A 517 -26.69 15.41 23.62
C ALA A 517 -25.51 15.70 24.59
N GLU A 518 -25.41 14.99 25.72
CA GLU A 518 -24.25 15.05 26.61
C GLU A 518 -23.46 13.74 26.51
N ALA A 519 -22.45 13.71 25.61
CA ALA A 519 -21.50 12.61 25.53
C ALA A 519 -20.58 12.58 26.77
N CYS A 520 -21.13 12.14 27.90
CA CYS A 520 -20.39 11.92 29.13
C CYS A 520 -19.69 10.56 29.10
N VAL A 521 -18.47 10.47 29.61
CA VAL A 521 -17.75 9.20 29.79
C VAL A 521 -17.59 8.91 31.28
N ARG A 522 -17.51 7.62 31.64
CA ARG A 522 -17.30 7.15 33.02
C ARG A 522 -16.05 6.28 33.13
N ALA A 523 -15.46 6.22 34.31
CA ALA A 523 -14.29 5.39 34.55
C ALA A 523 -14.62 3.90 34.35
N ASP A 524 -13.78 3.18 33.60
CA ASP A 524 -13.86 1.72 33.51
C ASP A 524 -13.24 1.07 34.77
N VAL A 525 -14.08 0.46 35.59
CA VAL A 525 -13.66 -0.17 36.86
C VAL A 525 -12.68 -1.32 36.70
N ARG A 526 -12.49 -1.86 35.48
CA ARG A 526 -11.55 -2.96 35.18
C ARG A 526 -10.13 -2.46 34.91
N VAL A 527 -9.97 -1.18 34.59
CA VAL A 527 -8.68 -0.54 34.31
C VAL A 527 -8.30 0.33 35.51
N ALA A 528 -7.07 0.17 36.02
CA ALA A 528 -6.64 0.97 37.15
C ALA A 528 -6.54 2.46 36.76
N PRO A 529 -6.77 3.41 37.70
CA PRO A 529 -6.68 4.85 37.42
C PRO A 529 -5.35 5.28 36.80
N LEU A 530 -4.24 4.66 37.21
CA LEU A 530 -2.89 4.98 36.70
C LEU A 530 -2.70 4.57 35.23
N PHE A 531 -3.50 3.61 34.75
CA PHE A 531 -3.51 3.14 33.37
C PHE A 531 -4.71 3.69 32.59
N SER A 532 -5.41 4.70 33.12
CA SER A 532 -6.59 5.28 32.52
C SER A 532 -6.37 6.74 32.13
N GLN A 533 -7.06 7.20 31.09
CA GLN A 533 -7.08 8.61 30.72
C GLN A 533 -7.93 9.45 31.69
N ASN A 534 -7.48 10.68 31.95
CA ASN A 534 -8.17 11.65 32.80
C ASN A 534 -8.97 12.65 31.95
N CYS A 535 -10.28 12.76 32.22
CA CYS A 535 -11.18 13.62 31.45
C CYS A 535 -10.88 15.13 31.62
N VAL A 536 -10.22 15.53 32.71
CA VAL A 536 -9.79 16.92 32.92
C VAL A 536 -8.87 17.41 31.81
N ARG A 537 -8.10 16.52 31.18
CA ARG A 537 -7.20 16.87 30.06
C ARG A 537 -7.93 17.49 28.87
N TYR A 538 -9.17 17.06 28.63
CA TYR A 538 -9.98 17.43 27.47
C TYR A 538 -11.01 18.50 27.82
N LYS A 539 -11.28 18.70 29.11
CA LYS A 539 -12.23 19.69 29.59
C LYS A 539 -11.71 21.10 29.30
N ASP A 540 -12.55 21.92 28.69
CA ASP A 540 -12.25 23.33 28.35
C ASP A 540 -10.99 23.51 27.48
N ASN A 541 -10.56 22.47 26.75
CA ASN A 541 -9.38 22.49 25.88
C ASN A 541 -9.79 22.65 24.39
N PRO A 542 -9.53 23.81 23.75
CA PRO A 542 -9.93 24.04 22.38
C PRO A 542 -9.06 23.31 21.35
N ALA A 543 -7.86 22.87 21.72
CA ALA A 543 -6.91 22.24 20.82
C ALA A 543 -7.03 20.71 20.78
N LEU A 544 -7.59 20.09 21.82
CA LEU A 544 -7.62 18.64 21.95
C LEU A 544 -8.86 18.17 22.71
N SER A 545 -9.60 17.25 22.11
CA SER A 545 -10.73 16.52 22.69
C SER A 545 -10.37 15.04 22.81
N TYR A 546 -11.34 14.23 23.24
CA TYR A 546 -11.37 12.79 22.97
C TYR A 546 -12.49 12.45 21.98
N GLY A 547 -12.31 11.33 21.28
CA GLY A 547 -13.36 10.63 20.53
C GLY A 547 -13.52 9.18 21.01
N LEU A 548 -14.65 8.56 20.65
CA LEU A 548 -14.96 7.17 21.01
C LEU A 548 -14.64 6.25 19.83
N LEU A 549 -13.93 5.16 20.09
CA LEU A 549 -13.56 4.20 19.04
C LEU A 549 -14.73 3.26 18.69
N HIS A 550 -15.50 2.80 19.68
CA HIS A 550 -16.83 2.24 19.47
C HIS A 550 -17.90 3.34 19.67
N PRO A 551 -18.77 3.61 18.68
CA PRO A 551 -19.76 4.67 18.78
C PRO A 551 -21.00 4.23 19.61
N PRO A 552 -21.59 5.11 20.45
CA PRO A 552 -22.68 4.75 21.36
C PRO A 552 -24.03 4.48 20.67
N ASN A 553 -24.24 5.02 19.48
CA ASN A 553 -25.48 4.90 18.69
C ASN A 553 -25.58 3.60 17.86
N LEU A 554 -24.55 2.76 17.83
CA LEU A 554 -24.53 1.48 17.09
C LEU A 554 -24.73 0.24 17.98
N GLY A 555 -25.07 0.41 19.26
CA GLY A 555 -25.33 -0.71 20.18
C GLY A 555 -26.59 -1.51 19.82
N ALA A 556 -26.51 -2.84 19.91
CA ALA A 556 -27.54 -3.77 19.45
C ALA A 556 -28.88 -3.67 20.22
N ASN A 557 -28.82 -3.21 21.48
CA ASN A 557 -29.97 -3.08 22.37
C ASN A 557 -30.36 -1.62 22.68
N GLY A 558 -29.75 -0.64 22.00
CA GLY A 558 -30.02 0.78 22.24
C GLY A 558 -29.54 1.30 23.62
N THR A 559 -28.72 0.54 24.33
CA THR A 559 -28.12 0.97 25.61
C THR A 559 -26.77 1.63 25.38
N GLU A 560 -26.73 2.96 25.36
CA GLU A 560 -25.50 3.78 25.21
C GLU A 560 -24.39 3.48 26.25
N ALA A 561 -24.72 2.76 27.33
CA ALA A 561 -23.98 2.76 28.58
C ALA A 561 -22.58 2.12 28.57
N GLU A 562 -22.28 1.23 27.62
CA GLU A 562 -21.00 0.51 27.58
C GLU A 562 -19.97 1.15 26.64
N SER A 563 -20.40 1.94 25.67
CA SER A 563 -19.50 2.72 24.82
C SER A 563 -18.92 3.94 25.54
N LEU A 564 -19.62 4.44 26.58
CA LEU A 564 -19.27 5.64 27.33
C LEU A 564 -18.24 5.37 28.45
N LEU A 565 -17.17 4.66 28.14
CA LEU A 565 -16.11 4.25 29.09
C LEU A 565 -14.77 4.95 28.79
N THR A 566 -13.97 5.24 29.82
CA THR A 566 -12.59 5.73 29.65
C THR A 566 -11.68 4.73 28.91
N SER A 567 -12.05 3.45 28.88
CA SER A 567 -11.35 2.42 28.11
C SER A 567 -11.71 2.39 26.62
N ASN A 568 -12.60 3.28 26.15
CA ASN A 568 -13.02 3.39 24.74
C ASN A 568 -12.69 4.76 24.13
N ILE A 569 -11.94 5.62 24.85
CA ILE A 569 -11.57 6.95 24.36
C ILE A 569 -10.16 6.99 23.78
N ALA A 570 -9.97 7.82 22.75
CA ALA A 570 -8.67 8.18 22.21
C ALA A 570 -8.54 9.71 22.04
N PRO A 571 -7.35 10.32 22.22
CA PRO A 571 -7.15 11.74 21.96
C PRO A 571 -7.46 12.08 20.49
N MET A 572 -8.33 13.07 20.27
CA MET A 572 -8.71 13.51 18.93
C MET A 572 -8.75 15.04 18.83
N TYR A 573 -8.20 15.60 17.75
CA TYR A 573 -8.43 16.98 17.37
C TYR A 573 -9.92 17.22 17.12
N PRO A 574 -10.51 18.33 17.57
CA PRO A 574 -11.93 18.60 17.36
C PRO A 574 -12.36 18.48 15.89
N ALA A 575 -11.58 19.02 14.96
CA ALA A 575 -11.85 18.94 13.52
C ALA A 575 -11.89 17.50 12.99
N PHE A 576 -11.01 16.63 13.49
CA PHE A 576 -11.00 15.21 13.11
C PHE A 576 -12.10 14.42 13.83
N LYS A 577 -12.45 14.79 15.05
CA LYS A 577 -13.56 14.16 15.79
C LYS A 577 -14.86 14.25 15.00
N ASP A 578 -15.15 15.39 14.38
CA ASP A 578 -16.36 15.55 13.57
C ASP A 578 -16.33 14.63 12.32
N VAL A 579 -15.16 14.49 11.69
CA VAL A 579 -14.94 13.54 10.57
C VAL A 579 -15.15 12.10 11.04
N TRP A 580 -14.59 11.74 12.20
CA TRP A 580 -14.72 10.43 12.82
C TRP A 580 -16.19 10.10 13.12
N THR A 581 -16.92 11.05 13.71
CA THR A 581 -18.35 10.92 14.00
C THR A 581 -19.14 10.75 12.70
N TYR A 582 -18.93 11.56 11.67
CA TYR A 582 -19.62 11.39 10.40
C TYR A 582 -19.33 10.03 9.74
N PHE A 583 -18.07 9.59 9.78
CA PHE A 583 -17.68 8.29 9.26
C PHE A 583 -18.47 7.16 9.95
N HIS A 584 -18.59 7.21 11.27
CA HIS A 584 -19.28 6.17 12.05
C HIS A 584 -20.80 6.25 11.94
N ASP A 585 -21.37 7.45 11.97
CA ASP A 585 -22.82 7.65 12.01
C ASP A 585 -23.47 7.53 10.62
N VAL A 586 -22.73 7.84 9.56
CA VAL A 586 -23.25 7.89 8.19
C VAL A 586 -22.62 6.82 7.31
N LEU A 587 -21.28 6.79 7.23
CA LEU A 587 -20.61 5.91 6.26
C LEU A 587 -20.67 4.44 6.67
N LEU A 588 -20.42 4.11 7.94
CA LEU A 588 -20.49 2.72 8.40
C LEU A 588 -21.89 2.11 8.25
N VAL A 589 -22.95 2.88 8.50
CA VAL A 589 -24.34 2.44 8.29
C VAL A 589 -24.60 2.19 6.81
N LYS A 590 -24.12 3.08 5.94
CA LYS A 590 -24.22 2.88 4.48
C LYS A 590 -23.48 1.61 4.04
N TYR A 591 -22.27 1.37 4.55
CA TYR A 591 -21.52 0.15 4.25
C TYR A 591 -22.23 -1.10 4.77
N SER A 592 -22.78 -1.09 5.99
CA SER A 592 -23.49 -2.25 6.54
C SER A 592 -24.73 -2.61 5.73
N GLN A 593 -25.47 -1.62 5.23
CA GLN A 593 -26.61 -1.84 4.33
C GLN A 593 -26.19 -2.41 2.98
N GLN A 594 -25.10 -1.91 2.41
CA GLN A 594 -24.59 -2.35 1.10
C GLN A 594 -23.99 -3.76 1.14
N LEU A 595 -23.37 -4.14 2.26
CA LEU A 595 -22.58 -5.37 2.39
C LEU A 595 -23.30 -6.50 3.15
N ASN A 596 -24.59 -6.33 3.46
CA ASN A 596 -25.37 -7.24 4.30
C ASN A 596 -24.74 -7.47 5.69
N GLY A 597 -24.35 -6.37 6.33
CA GLY A 597 -23.61 -6.33 7.58
C GLY A 597 -22.11 -6.18 7.37
N VAL A 598 -21.42 -5.60 8.35
CA VAL A 598 -19.96 -5.38 8.30
C VAL A 598 -19.35 -5.57 9.68
N ASN A 599 -18.23 -6.29 9.75
CA ASN A 599 -17.36 -6.31 10.92
C ASN A 599 -16.38 -5.14 10.81
N VAL A 600 -16.21 -4.40 11.90
CA VAL A 600 -15.37 -3.20 11.96
C VAL A 600 -14.26 -3.45 12.97
N MET A 601 -13.02 -3.20 12.57
CA MET A 601 -11.90 -3.01 13.49
C MET A 601 -11.32 -1.61 13.34
N SER A 602 -11.14 -0.89 14.44
CA SER A 602 -10.56 0.45 14.43
C SER A 602 -9.58 0.67 15.58
N GLY A 603 -8.66 1.61 15.41
CA GLY A 603 -7.66 1.93 16.43
C GLY A 603 -6.72 3.07 16.04
N PRO A 604 -5.90 3.54 16.98
CA PRO A 604 -4.90 4.58 16.75
C PRO A 604 -3.65 4.04 16.03
N ILE A 605 -2.92 4.94 15.35
CA ILE A 605 -1.61 4.69 14.74
C ILE A 605 -0.62 5.76 15.22
N PHE A 606 0.59 5.33 15.56
CA PHE A 606 1.71 6.20 15.92
C PHE A 606 2.84 5.96 14.93
N ASP A 607 3.07 6.93 14.04
CA ASP A 607 4.13 6.93 13.02
C ASP A 607 4.67 8.36 12.87
N GLN A 608 5.36 8.82 13.91
CA GLN A 608 6.00 10.13 14.05
C GLN A 608 7.28 10.23 13.21
N HIS A 609 7.90 9.09 12.87
CA HIS A 609 9.06 9.03 11.99
C HIS A 609 8.68 9.00 10.51
N TYR A 610 7.40 8.74 10.19
CA TYR A 610 6.84 8.64 8.85
C TYR A 610 7.51 7.54 8.00
N ASP A 611 7.91 6.44 8.66
CA ASP A 611 8.60 5.28 8.07
C ASP A 611 7.66 4.10 7.77
N GLY A 612 6.36 4.28 8.00
CA GLY A 612 5.35 3.26 7.75
C GLY A 612 5.32 2.15 8.79
N HIS A 613 6.04 2.28 9.91
CA HIS A 613 6.05 1.32 11.01
C HIS A 613 5.50 1.94 12.29
N PHE A 614 5.12 1.09 13.25
CA PHE A 614 4.63 1.53 14.54
C PHE A 614 5.76 2.11 15.40
N ASP A 615 5.47 3.22 16.07
CA ASP A 615 6.30 3.73 17.17
C ASP A 615 5.87 3.14 18.52
N THR A 616 6.81 3.03 19.45
CA THR A 616 6.55 2.63 20.85
C THR A 616 6.62 3.84 21.79
N PRO A 617 5.52 4.57 22.01
CA PRO A 617 5.53 5.74 22.88
C PRO A 617 5.58 5.33 24.36
N THR A 618 6.66 5.63 25.07
CA THR A 618 6.72 5.53 26.54
C THR A 618 6.22 6.83 27.15
N VAL A 619 5.02 6.85 27.73
CA VAL A 619 4.41 8.12 28.18
C VAL A 619 3.66 8.01 29.50
N SER A 620 3.72 9.08 30.29
CA SER A 620 2.92 9.27 31.51
C SER A 620 1.49 9.75 31.22
N THR A 621 1.21 10.13 29.97
CA THR A 621 -0.09 10.66 29.51
C THR A 621 -0.37 10.14 28.11
N ALA A 622 -1.64 9.86 27.77
CA ALA A 622 -1.99 9.27 26.47
C ALA A 622 -1.36 10.04 25.28
N PRO A 623 -0.62 9.37 24.39
CA PRO A 623 0.01 10.01 23.24
C PRO A 623 -1.06 10.40 22.21
N ILE A 624 -0.81 11.45 21.42
CA ILE A 624 -1.73 11.87 20.35
C ILE A 624 -1.44 11.01 19.11
N PRO A 625 -2.40 10.24 18.58
CA PRO A 625 -2.19 9.43 17.37
C PRO A 625 -1.85 10.30 16.16
N THR A 626 -1.01 9.79 15.26
CA THR A 626 -0.73 10.42 13.96
C THR A 626 -1.84 10.14 12.95
N HIS A 627 -2.44 8.96 13.04
CA HIS A 627 -3.51 8.47 12.18
C HIS A 627 -4.48 7.62 13.01
N PHE A 628 -5.65 7.33 12.44
CA PHE A 628 -6.53 6.26 12.90
C PHE A 628 -6.78 5.30 11.76
N TYR A 629 -6.87 4.01 12.05
CA TYR A 629 -7.25 3.02 11.05
C TYR A 629 -8.69 2.56 11.24
N VAL A 630 -9.31 2.15 10.13
CA VAL A 630 -10.56 1.40 10.11
C VAL A 630 -10.44 0.28 9.09
N ILE A 631 -10.76 -0.95 9.49
CA ILE A 631 -10.84 -2.13 8.64
C ILE A 631 -12.30 -2.57 8.63
N LEU A 632 -12.89 -2.59 7.45
CA LEU A 632 -14.23 -3.12 7.19
C LEU A 632 -14.10 -4.49 6.56
N THR A 633 -14.75 -5.49 7.15
CA THR A 633 -14.73 -6.86 6.66
C THR A 633 -16.15 -7.39 6.47
N SER A 634 -16.41 -7.90 5.27
CA SER A 634 -17.69 -8.48 4.87
C SER A 634 -17.49 -9.84 4.18
N CYS A 635 -18.59 -10.51 3.88
CA CYS A 635 -18.56 -11.73 3.09
C CYS A 635 -18.57 -11.42 1.60
N GLY A 636 -17.71 -12.05 0.81
CA GLY A 636 -17.76 -11.92 -0.66
C GLY A 636 -19.04 -12.50 -1.27
N ASN A 637 -19.71 -13.41 -0.55
CA ASN A 637 -21.09 -13.77 -0.84
C ASN A 637 -22.03 -12.97 0.07
N SER A 638 -22.68 -11.96 -0.52
CA SER A 638 -23.61 -11.05 0.17
C SER A 638 -24.83 -11.73 0.79
N SER A 639 -25.04 -13.04 0.56
CA SER A 639 -26.11 -13.81 1.20
C SER A 639 -25.81 -14.14 2.66
N PHE A 640 -24.55 -14.06 3.08
CA PHE A 640 -24.11 -14.34 4.44
C PHE A 640 -23.70 -13.08 5.18
N SER A 641 -23.91 -13.08 6.50
CA SER A 641 -23.41 -12.03 7.40
C SER A 641 -21.89 -12.17 7.60
N PRO A 642 -21.19 -11.12 8.07
CA PRO A 642 -19.77 -11.22 8.42
C PRO A 642 -19.47 -12.31 9.46
N ALA A 643 -20.36 -12.50 10.45
CA ALA A 643 -20.18 -13.47 11.53
C ALA A 643 -20.31 -14.93 11.06
N ASP A 644 -21.22 -15.20 10.11
CA ASP A 644 -21.51 -16.54 9.59
C ASP A 644 -21.07 -16.71 8.13
N CYS A 645 -20.12 -15.88 7.67
CA CYS A 645 -19.75 -15.85 6.26
C CYS A 645 -19.31 -17.24 5.77
N GLN A 646 -19.66 -17.61 4.54
CA GLN A 646 -19.14 -18.81 3.87
C GLN A 646 -18.45 -18.40 2.57
N GLY A 647 -17.20 -18.86 2.40
CA GLY A 647 -16.35 -18.47 1.28
C GLY A 647 -15.43 -17.28 1.59
N PRO A 648 -14.95 -16.58 0.54
CA PRO A 648 -13.91 -15.56 0.67
C PRO A 648 -14.41 -14.34 1.43
N LEU A 649 -13.51 -13.73 2.19
CA LEU A 649 -13.73 -12.44 2.83
C LEU A 649 -13.43 -11.31 1.84
N GLU A 650 -14.14 -10.20 2.00
CA GLU A 650 -13.81 -8.94 1.34
C GLU A 650 -13.43 -7.92 2.40
N THR A 651 -12.41 -7.11 2.10
CA THR A 651 -11.93 -6.08 3.01
C THR A 651 -11.83 -4.74 2.33
N THR A 652 -12.18 -3.69 3.07
CA THR A 652 -11.89 -2.30 2.73
C THR A 652 -11.27 -1.65 3.96
N SER A 653 -10.07 -1.13 3.84
CA SER A 653 -9.33 -0.54 4.94
C SER A 653 -8.87 0.88 4.65
N PHE A 654 -8.75 1.67 5.71
CA PHE A 654 -8.43 3.09 5.67
C PHE A 654 -7.36 3.44 6.70
N THR A 655 -6.43 4.32 6.34
CA THR A 655 -5.46 4.93 7.25
C THR A 655 -5.66 6.44 7.23
N LEU A 656 -6.47 6.95 8.15
CA LEU A 656 -6.99 8.31 8.14
C LEU A 656 -6.04 9.27 8.89
N PRO A 657 -5.50 10.32 8.25
CA PRO A 657 -4.59 11.25 8.90
C PRO A 657 -5.30 12.07 9.98
N HIS A 658 -4.73 12.07 11.18
CA HIS A 658 -5.30 12.74 12.35
C HIS A 658 -4.80 14.19 12.40
N ARG A 659 -5.56 15.11 11.79
CA ARG A 659 -5.17 16.52 11.61
C ARG A 659 -6.07 17.51 12.35
N PRO A 660 -5.54 18.68 12.75
CA PRO A 660 -6.28 19.72 13.48
C PRO A 660 -7.21 20.57 12.60
N ASP A 661 -7.18 20.40 11.29
CA ASP A 661 -7.92 21.19 10.30
C ASP A 661 -8.33 20.36 9.08
N HIS A 662 -9.17 20.93 8.20
CA HIS A 662 -9.64 20.30 6.96
C HIS A 662 -8.91 20.85 5.72
N THR A 663 -7.69 21.38 5.90
CA THR A 663 -6.96 22.06 4.79
C THR A 663 -6.59 21.12 3.65
N GLU A 664 -6.57 19.81 3.89
CA GLU A 664 -6.34 18.80 2.84
C GLU A 664 -7.45 18.80 1.78
N THR A 665 -8.70 18.97 2.21
CA THR A 665 -9.88 18.87 1.35
C THR A 665 -10.45 20.23 0.98
N CYS A 666 -9.93 21.31 1.58
CA CYS A 666 -10.43 22.67 1.43
C CYS A 666 -11.91 22.81 1.81
N ALA A 667 -12.41 21.88 2.64
CA ALA A 667 -13.76 21.89 3.12
C ALA A 667 -13.93 23.02 4.15
N ASN A 668 -14.98 23.82 3.95
CA ASN A 668 -15.39 24.88 4.87
C ASN A 668 -16.84 24.61 5.29
N GLY A 669 -17.13 24.69 6.59
CA GLY A 669 -18.49 24.55 7.14
C GLY A 669 -18.78 23.17 7.72
N SER A 670 -20.07 22.90 7.95
CA SER A 670 -20.57 21.70 8.63
C SER A 670 -21.04 20.57 7.70
N ASP A 671 -20.75 20.69 6.39
CA ASP A 671 -21.06 19.64 5.42
C ASP A 671 -19.90 18.64 5.32
N PHE A 672 -20.17 17.39 5.68
CA PHE A 672 -19.18 16.30 5.71
C PHE A 672 -19.31 15.32 4.53
N GLN A 673 -20.08 15.66 3.48
CA GLN A 673 -20.21 14.81 2.28
C GLN A 673 -18.87 14.47 1.61
N TRP A 674 -17.86 15.33 1.75
CA TRP A 674 -16.50 15.12 1.23
C TRP A 674 -15.73 13.99 1.94
N VAL A 675 -16.15 13.57 3.15
CA VAL A 675 -15.45 12.58 3.97
C VAL A 675 -15.36 11.23 3.26
N GLN A 676 -16.38 10.85 2.47
CA GLN A 676 -16.35 9.59 1.74
C GLN A 676 -15.20 9.57 0.72
N GLU A 677 -15.09 10.60 -0.12
CA GLU A 677 -14.02 10.68 -1.13
C GLU A 677 -12.64 10.83 -0.49
N TRP A 678 -12.55 11.58 0.61
CA TRP A 678 -11.30 11.70 1.38
C TRP A 678 -10.87 10.39 2.03
N ALA A 679 -11.79 9.64 2.64
CA ALA A 679 -11.48 8.33 3.21
C ALA A 679 -11.04 7.35 2.10
N GLN A 680 -11.75 7.33 0.96
CA GLN A 680 -11.37 6.52 -0.20
C GLN A 680 -9.98 6.88 -0.74
N PHE A 681 -9.59 8.16 -0.72
CA PHE A 681 -8.26 8.60 -1.10
C PHE A 681 -7.17 8.05 -0.16
N HIS A 682 -7.49 7.94 1.13
CA HIS A 682 -6.67 7.36 2.20
C HIS A 682 -6.94 5.86 2.44
N ALA A 683 -7.56 5.17 1.48
CA ALA A 683 -7.65 3.72 1.52
C ALA A 683 -6.25 3.10 1.55
N SER A 684 -6.08 2.03 2.30
CA SER A 684 -4.82 1.32 2.48
C SER A 684 -5.06 -0.19 2.47
N ARG A 685 -4.00 -0.97 2.36
CA ARG A 685 -4.06 -2.43 2.54
C ARG A 685 -4.18 -2.72 4.04
N VAL A 686 -4.71 -3.89 4.41
CA VAL A 686 -4.62 -4.33 5.81
C VAL A 686 -3.16 -4.51 6.21
N ARG A 687 -2.30 -4.96 5.27
CA ARG A 687 -0.86 -5.07 5.50
C ARG A 687 -0.21 -3.74 5.91
N ASP A 688 -0.65 -2.61 5.35
CA ASP A 688 -0.15 -1.28 5.74
C ASP A 688 -0.51 -0.98 7.19
N ILE A 689 -1.73 -1.31 7.61
CA ILE A 689 -2.19 -1.14 8.99
C ILE A 689 -1.39 -2.05 9.93
N GLU A 690 -1.10 -3.30 9.55
CA GLU A 690 -0.28 -4.21 10.36
C GLU A 690 1.13 -3.65 10.62
N LEU A 691 1.75 -3.04 9.59
CA LEU A 691 3.05 -2.37 9.75
C LEU A 691 2.95 -1.19 10.71
N LEU A 692 1.96 -0.32 10.52
CA LEU A 692 1.74 0.91 11.29
C LEU A 692 1.27 0.70 12.73
N THR A 693 0.76 -0.50 13.06
CA THR A 693 0.19 -0.81 14.39
C THR A 693 0.94 -1.89 15.14
N GLY A 694 1.78 -2.68 14.47
CA GLY A 694 2.37 -3.88 15.08
C GLY A 694 1.32 -4.93 15.47
N LEU A 695 0.15 -4.90 14.83
CA LEU A 695 -0.89 -5.93 14.99
C LEU A 695 -0.85 -6.90 13.82
N SER A 696 -1.37 -8.11 14.03
CA SER A 696 -1.66 -9.04 12.93
C SER A 696 -3.10 -9.55 13.02
N PHE A 697 -3.81 -9.50 11.90
CA PHE A 697 -5.23 -9.81 11.79
C PHE A 697 -5.51 -11.17 11.14
N TYR A 698 -6.76 -11.65 11.24
CA TYR A 698 -7.28 -12.85 10.56
C TYR A 698 -6.57 -14.17 10.90
N HIS A 699 -6.34 -14.44 12.19
CA HIS A 699 -5.66 -15.66 12.66
C HIS A 699 -6.56 -16.90 12.78
N ASN A 700 -7.77 -16.84 12.25
CA ASN A 700 -8.73 -17.92 12.29
C ASN A 700 -9.51 -18.00 10.97
N ARG A 701 -10.23 -19.10 10.74
CA ARG A 701 -11.18 -19.35 9.64
C ARG A 701 -10.58 -19.58 8.24
N ILE A 702 -9.63 -18.77 7.79
CA ILE A 702 -9.05 -18.89 6.42
C ILE A 702 -7.60 -19.38 6.43
N SER A 703 -7.11 -19.89 5.30
CA SER A 703 -5.71 -20.33 5.18
C SER A 703 -4.75 -19.16 5.29
N VAL A 704 -3.46 -19.43 5.57
CA VAL A 704 -2.45 -18.37 5.65
C VAL A 704 -2.30 -17.69 4.29
N GLU A 705 -2.27 -18.46 3.21
CA GLU A 705 -2.13 -17.96 1.85
C GLU A 705 -3.31 -17.07 1.42
N GLU A 706 -4.54 -17.44 1.76
CA GLU A 706 -5.72 -16.59 1.55
C GLU A 706 -5.67 -15.33 2.42
N THR A 707 -5.17 -15.47 3.65
CA THR A 707 -4.99 -14.32 4.56
C THR A 707 -4.00 -13.32 3.99
N LEU A 708 -2.87 -13.77 3.44
CA LEU A 708 -1.89 -12.87 2.83
C LEU A 708 -2.48 -12.14 1.61
N GLN A 709 -3.20 -12.85 0.74
CA GLN A 709 -3.89 -12.23 -0.39
C GLN A 709 -4.89 -11.16 0.06
N LEU A 710 -5.71 -11.47 1.06
CA LEU A 710 -6.65 -10.53 1.66
C LEU A 710 -5.92 -9.31 2.24
N LYS A 711 -4.79 -9.53 2.93
CA LYS A 711 -4.03 -8.46 3.57
C LYS A 711 -3.32 -7.54 2.58
N THR A 712 -2.86 -8.07 1.45
CA THR A 712 -2.20 -7.29 0.38
C THR A 712 -3.19 -6.64 -0.60
N PHE A 713 -4.47 -7.01 -0.53
CA PHE A 713 -5.49 -6.41 -1.38
C PHE A 713 -5.68 -4.92 -1.04
N LEU A 714 -5.76 -4.10 -2.09
CA LEU A 714 -6.10 -2.68 -1.98
C LEU A 714 -7.36 -2.43 -2.78
N GLN A 715 -8.42 -2.01 -2.08
CA GLN A 715 -9.66 -1.58 -2.71
C GLN A 715 -9.40 -0.32 -3.55
N THR A 716 -9.89 -0.31 -4.79
CA THR A 716 -9.87 0.85 -5.68
C THR A 716 -11.31 1.27 -5.97
N PHE A 717 -11.56 2.58 -6.00
CA PHE A 717 -12.90 3.17 -6.13
C PHE A 717 -13.14 3.77 -7.52
#